data_AF-A0A849R363-F1
#
_entry.id   AF-A0A849R363-F1
#
_cell.length_a   1.000
_cell.length_b   1.000
_cell.length_c   1.000
_cell.angle_alpha   90.00
_cell.angle_beta   90.00
_cell.angle_gamma   90.00
#
_symmetry.space_group_name_H-M   'P 1'
#
loop_
_entity.id
_entity.type
_entity.pdbx_description
1 polymer ?
#
loop_
_entity_poly.entity_id
_entity_poly.type
_entity_poly.pdbx_seq_one_letter_code
_entity_poly.pdbx_strand_id
1 'polypeptide(L)'
;MIQKTKLMIIHADYTITNNSSNIRLFGRTEDGKSIVLIDNTYNPYFYAIPKKNNNIKSIITNLKKIKIDNNKNIINIKKLELIEKIIDGTLQKTIKIHVQTQSEMPKIKEAIKYLNPNLDLREYDIPIHKKYLADKNIAPSAWYDATYNDEKTDIQADITGTLLSLKHITKQKETPKILAFDLETIQKKEENIIILASVVTNTGLKKAIAYEKDNYKDTILVKNEKELIEKLESIIKTEDPDFIITYNGDAFDFPVIENRAKKLKCTINMGRTKNPTTNKKKGRFVAALVEGRGHIDLYQFISRIMKATITSEILTLNAVANELLGLQKKDMSWEQMKQYWAQKKHLDKIAEYCIHDSYITLKLAEHIIPNIFALSKLTKQTPQDVTRMTYGQLVEAYAINKATTMNIIVPNRPTSQIMDERNLLDAIKGAFVVEPIPGLHENIALFDFRSLYPSIIVSHNIDPFTIKYENCKEKVPGFDFCFTTKKEGFVPQVVKDLINERIKIKQELKKQKKETIKYRDLYAQQYALKTVSNAFYGYLGFAASRWYLRPCAQATTAFGRYYIHKIINMAEKENFKIIYGDTDSIFLKTGNTTKEKIHEFLNNVNKTLPGIMELEHEGSFIRGIFVAKKTGIGGAKKKYALLDNKGNITIRGFEQVRRDWSPLAKETQEKILTLVLNNKKQEAINYLKQIIKDLKDKKIKKEKLGIYTQLTRSVDKYTQIGPHVAAAKKAIAKGVKIHPGQTIQYIITAGSGKISDKAELFEFAKTYDSDYYLNNQILPASMRILSVLGITKDDILNKGKQKGLFGWN
;
A
#
# COMPACT_ATOMS: atom_id res chain seq x y z
N MET A 1 44.14 4.45 2.85
CA MET A 1 44.35 3.13 3.50
C MET A 1 43.12 2.28 3.24
N ILE A 2 43.29 0.98 3.02
CA ILE A 2 42.16 0.06 2.83
C ILE A 2 41.55 -0.24 4.19
N GLN A 3 40.27 0.07 4.34
CA GLN A 3 39.48 -0.18 5.54
C GLN A 3 38.45 -1.30 5.29
N LYS A 4 37.99 -1.93 6.37
CA LYS A 4 36.88 -2.89 6.36
C LYS A 4 35.88 -2.58 7.45
N THR A 5 34.59 -2.67 7.14
CA THR A 5 33.53 -2.50 8.15
C THR A 5 32.28 -3.32 7.80
N LYS A 6 31.47 -3.58 8.82
CA LYS A 6 30.12 -4.15 8.65
C LYS A 6 29.12 -3.02 8.71
N LEU A 7 28.28 -2.89 7.68
CA LEU A 7 27.26 -1.86 7.64
C LEU A 7 25.92 -2.38 7.16
N MET A 8 24.86 -1.72 7.60
CA MET A 8 23.54 -1.80 7.00
C MET A 8 23.40 -0.67 5.99
N ILE A 9 23.04 -1.00 4.75
CA ILE A 9 22.73 0.03 3.74
C ILE A 9 21.30 0.52 3.96
N ILE A 10 21.12 1.82 4.09
CA ILE A 10 19.84 2.47 4.41
C ILE A 10 19.27 3.17 3.18
N HIS A 11 20.13 3.87 2.43
CA HIS A 11 19.72 4.67 1.29
C HIS A 11 20.76 4.60 0.18
N ALA A 12 20.32 4.86 -1.06
CA ALA A 12 21.18 4.91 -2.21
C ALA A 12 20.67 5.98 -3.19
N ASP A 13 21.58 6.82 -3.65
CA ASP A 13 21.31 7.82 -4.68
C ASP A 13 22.52 7.99 -5.59
N TYR A 14 22.54 9.06 -6.39
CA TYR A 14 23.69 9.40 -7.21
C TYR A 14 23.88 10.91 -7.31
N THR A 15 25.12 11.33 -7.58
CA THR A 15 25.48 12.69 -7.96
C THR A 15 26.30 12.68 -9.24
N ILE A 16 26.46 13.84 -9.85
CA ILE A 16 27.36 14.04 -10.98
C ILE A 16 28.47 14.98 -10.52
N THR A 17 29.70 14.51 -10.52
CA THR A 17 30.90 15.34 -10.26
C THR A 17 31.94 15.04 -11.33
N ASN A 18 32.68 16.05 -11.80
CA ASN A 18 33.69 15.93 -12.86
C ASN A 18 33.19 15.14 -14.08
N ASN A 19 31.96 15.46 -14.51
CA ASN A 19 31.26 14.81 -15.60
C ASN A 19 31.16 13.27 -15.46
N SER A 20 31.11 12.73 -14.24
CA SER A 20 30.98 11.30 -13.97
C SER A 20 29.85 11.04 -12.98
N SER A 21 29.12 9.94 -13.16
CA SER A 21 28.05 9.54 -12.23
C SER A 21 28.67 8.82 -11.03
N ASN A 22 28.43 9.32 -9.83
CA ASN A 22 28.91 8.71 -8.59
C ASN A 22 27.72 8.19 -7.81
N ILE A 23 27.69 6.88 -7.57
CA ILE A 23 26.66 6.26 -6.73
C ILE A 23 27.06 6.43 -5.27
N ARG A 24 26.15 6.88 -4.43
CA ARG A 24 26.37 7.00 -2.98
C ARG A 24 25.53 5.98 -2.25
N LEU A 25 26.16 5.16 -1.43
CA LEU A 25 25.51 4.19 -0.54
C LEU A 25 25.61 4.72 0.88
N PHE A 26 24.48 5.16 1.43
CA PHE A 26 24.41 5.63 2.81
C PHE A 26 24.01 4.47 3.72
N GLY A 27 24.66 4.38 4.87
CA GLY A 27 24.41 3.32 5.84
C GLY A 27 24.78 3.70 7.25
N ARG A 28 24.71 2.69 8.11
CA ARG A 28 25.22 2.75 9.49
C ARG A 28 25.99 1.47 9.78
N THR A 29 27.15 1.62 10.41
CA THR A 29 28.02 0.50 10.78
C THR A 29 27.48 -0.25 12.00
N GLU A 30 28.04 -1.43 12.28
CA GLU A 30 27.73 -2.22 13.48
C GLU A 30 27.97 -1.46 14.79
N ASP A 31 29.04 -0.65 14.87
CA ASP A 31 29.36 0.20 16.01
C ASP A 31 28.54 1.50 16.05
N GLY A 32 27.56 1.64 15.15
CA GLY A 32 26.59 2.73 15.18
C GLY A 32 27.07 4.03 14.52
N LYS A 33 28.15 4.02 13.74
CA LYS A 33 28.67 5.18 13.00
C LYS A 33 27.96 5.35 11.67
N SER A 34 27.58 6.57 11.30
CA SER A 34 27.06 6.85 9.97
C SER A 34 28.16 6.72 8.92
N ILE A 35 27.82 6.15 7.77
CA ILE A 35 28.78 5.88 6.71
C ILE A 35 28.19 6.21 5.35
N VAL A 36 29.00 6.79 4.47
CA VAL A 36 28.72 6.91 3.04
C VAL A 36 29.87 6.34 2.23
N LEU A 37 29.54 5.39 1.36
CA LEU A 37 30.49 4.78 0.43
C LEU A 37 30.14 5.17 -1.01
N ILE A 38 31.12 5.67 -1.74
CA ILE A 38 30.95 6.17 -3.10
C ILE A 38 31.52 5.17 -4.10
N ASP A 39 30.70 4.75 -5.08
CA ASP A 39 31.15 4.00 -6.24
C ASP A 39 31.17 4.92 -7.47
N ASN A 40 32.37 5.31 -7.88
CA ASN A 40 32.64 6.16 -9.05
C ASN A 40 32.98 5.34 -10.32
N THR A 41 32.92 4.01 -10.24
CA THR A 41 33.28 3.10 -11.35
C THR A 41 32.07 2.74 -12.22
N TYR A 42 30.86 2.98 -11.72
CA TYR A 42 29.63 2.58 -12.38
C TYR A 42 29.22 3.55 -13.49
N ASN A 43 29.24 3.06 -14.72
CA ASN A 43 28.79 3.82 -15.88
C ASN A 43 27.35 3.47 -16.25
N PRO A 44 26.42 4.44 -16.32
CA PRO A 44 25.06 4.20 -16.80
C PRO A 44 25.09 3.61 -18.22
N TYR A 45 24.15 2.73 -18.52
CA TYR A 45 24.07 2.06 -19.82
C TYR A 45 22.64 1.70 -20.19
N PHE A 46 22.45 1.38 -21.47
CA PHE A 46 21.24 0.78 -22.03
C PHE A 46 21.63 -0.19 -23.16
N TYR A 47 20.65 -0.90 -23.72
CA TYR A 47 20.90 -1.88 -24.77
C TYR A 47 20.38 -1.42 -26.12
N ALA A 48 21.09 -1.80 -27.19
CA ALA A 48 20.64 -1.71 -28.57
C ALA A 48 20.63 -3.11 -29.19
N ILE A 49 19.43 -3.57 -29.54
CA ILE A 49 19.15 -4.90 -30.05
C ILE A 49 19.05 -4.82 -31.58
N PRO A 50 19.96 -5.48 -32.32
CA PRO A 50 19.88 -5.57 -33.77
C PRO A 50 18.68 -6.42 -34.21
N LYS A 51 18.00 -6.05 -35.31
CA LYS A 51 17.04 -6.95 -35.97
C LYS A 51 17.78 -8.16 -36.55
N LYS A 52 17.07 -9.27 -36.75
CA LYS A 52 17.59 -10.46 -37.46
C LYS A 52 18.17 -10.03 -38.81
N ASN A 53 19.36 -10.56 -39.13
CA ASN A 53 20.15 -10.29 -40.36
C ASN A 53 20.91 -8.95 -40.42
N ASN A 54 20.84 -8.10 -39.39
CA ASN A 54 21.65 -6.88 -39.38
C ASN A 54 23.13 -7.19 -39.15
N ASN A 55 24.01 -6.52 -39.90
CA ASN A 55 25.45 -6.59 -39.68
C ASN A 55 25.85 -5.82 -38.40
N ILE A 56 25.99 -6.55 -37.29
CA ILE A 56 26.35 -6.01 -35.97
C ILE A 56 27.66 -5.20 -36.02
N LYS A 57 28.65 -5.62 -36.82
CA LYS A 57 29.93 -4.89 -36.94
C LYS A 57 29.71 -3.49 -37.53
N SER A 58 28.90 -3.40 -38.59
CA SER A 58 28.55 -2.11 -39.20
C SER A 58 27.81 -1.20 -38.21
N ILE A 59 26.83 -1.75 -37.47
CA ILE A 59 26.12 -1.01 -36.43
C ILE A 59 27.09 -0.44 -35.38
N ILE A 60 28.00 -1.27 -34.85
CA ILE A 60 28.99 -0.81 -33.86
C ILE A 60 29.86 0.31 -34.44
N THR A 61 30.31 0.20 -35.69
CA THR A 61 31.08 1.25 -36.37
C THR A 61 30.30 2.56 -36.48
N ASN A 62 29.01 2.49 -36.82
CA ASN A 62 28.16 3.68 -36.91
C ASN A 62 27.90 4.32 -35.53
N LEU A 63 27.66 3.51 -34.50
CA LEU A 63 27.48 3.99 -33.13
C LEU A 63 28.72 4.72 -32.61
N LYS A 64 29.94 4.23 -32.91
CA LYS A 64 31.20 4.90 -32.52
C LYS A 64 31.36 6.31 -33.12
N LYS A 65 30.68 6.61 -34.23
CA LYS A 65 30.76 7.92 -34.90
C LYS A 65 29.83 8.97 -34.28
N ILE A 66 28.94 8.59 -33.36
CA ILE A 66 28.00 9.53 -32.73
C ILE A 66 28.76 10.54 -31.89
N LYS A 67 28.68 11.81 -32.29
CA LYS A 67 29.13 12.99 -31.57
C LYS A 67 28.01 14.01 -31.62
N ILE A 68 27.55 14.47 -30.46
CA ILE A 68 26.44 15.43 -30.34
C ILE A 68 27.02 16.70 -29.73
N ASP A 69 26.88 17.81 -30.43
CA ASP A 69 27.22 19.13 -29.90
C ASP A 69 26.18 19.55 -28.86
N ASN A 70 26.64 20.06 -27.72
CA ASN A 70 25.79 20.52 -26.64
C ASN A 70 26.29 21.84 -26.03
N ASN A 71 26.57 22.82 -26.89
CA ASN A 71 26.91 24.24 -26.63
C ASN A 71 28.17 24.49 -25.75
N LYS A 72 28.59 23.52 -24.93
CA LYS A 72 29.71 23.61 -23.97
C LYS A 72 30.59 22.36 -23.97
N ASN A 73 30.12 21.21 -24.45
CA ASN A 73 30.85 19.94 -24.50
C ASN A 73 30.30 19.04 -25.62
N ILE A 74 31.16 18.16 -26.15
CA ILE A 74 30.75 17.09 -27.08
C ILE A 74 30.28 15.88 -26.27
N ILE A 75 29.05 15.43 -26.51
CA ILE A 75 28.51 14.19 -25.93
C ILE A 75 28.79 13.04 -26.90
N ASN A 76 29.41 11.97 -26.40
CA ASN A 76 29.71 10.75 -27.15
C ASN A 76 29.38 9.49 -26.34
N ILE A 77 29.40 8.34 -27.02
CA ILE A 77 29.27 7.04 -26.36
C ILE A 77 30.59 6.71 -25.66
N LYS A 78 30.52 6.40 -24.36
CA LYS A 78 31.70 6.09 -23.53
C LYS A 78 32.31 4.74 -23.89
N LYS A 79 31.47 3.69 -23.99
CA LYS A 79 31.92 2.33 -24.28
C LYS A 79 30.80 1.54 -24.96
N LEU A 80 31.17 0.68 -25.90
CA LEU A 80 30.29 -0.31 -26.54
C LEU A 80 30.80 -1.71 -26.21
N GLU A 81 29.92 -2.59 -25.77
CA GLU A 81 30.22 -3.99 -25.51
C GLU A 81 29.25 -4.89 -26.28
N LEU A 82 29.78 -5.88 -27.00
CA LEU A 82 28.96 -6.93 -27.59
C LEU A 82 28.77 -8.04 -26.55
N ILE A 83 27.53 -8.31 -26.17
CA ILE A 83 27.20 -9.29 -25.13
C ILE A 83 26.07 -10.21 -25.58
N GLU A 84 25.86 -11.31 -24.86
CA GLU A 84 24.71 -12.19 -25.06
C GLU A 84 23.71 -12.05 -23.90
N LYS A 85 22.43 -11.90 -24.27
CA LYS A 85 21.31 -11.69 -23.34
C LYS A 85 20.13 -12.53 -23.75
N ILE A 86 19.27 -12.87 -22.79
CA ILE A 86 17.95 -13.41 -23.10
C ILE A 86 17.03 -12.24 -23.45
N ILE A 87 16.53 -12.23 -24.68
CA ILE A 87 15.67 -11.19 -25.25
C ILE A 87 14.42 -11.88 -25.75
N ASP A 88 13.27 -11.48 -25.20
CA ASP A 88 11.95 -12.02 -25.54
C ASP A 88 11.94 -13.57 -25.57
N GLY A 89 12.56 -14.18 -24.56
CA GLY A 89 12.63 -15.63 -24.37
C GLY A 89 13.78 -16.37 -25.08
N THR A 90 14.60 -15.69 -25.89
CA THR A 90 15.67 -16.33 -26.69
C THR A 90 17.04 -15.72 -26.41
N LEU A 91 18.11 -16.53 -26.40
CA LEU A 91 19.48 -16.04 -26.22
C LEU A 91 19.94 -15.38 -27.53
N GLN A 92 20.34 -14.12 -27.47
CA GLN A 92 20.71 -13.31 -28.63
C GLN A 92 21.88 -12.38 -28.32
N LYS A 93 22.68 -12.07 -29.35
CA LYS A 93 23.73 -11.04 -29.28
C LYS A 93 23.12 -9.65 -29.32
N THR A 94 23.60 -8.76 -28.46
CA THR A 94 23.13 -7.37 -28.34
C THR A 94 24.27 -6.45 -27.97
N ILE A 95 24.10 -5.15 -28.22
CA ILE A 95 25.11 -4.14 -27.92
C ILE A 95 24.73 -3.44 -26.62
N LYS A 96 25.62 -3.44 -25.65
CA LYS A 96 25.51 -2.64 -24.42
C LYS A 96 26.22 -1.31 -24.63
N ILE A 97 25.49 -0.22 -24.40
CA ILE A 97 25.94 1.15 -24.67
C ILE A 97 26.13 1.85 -23.34
N HIS A 98 27.38 2.09 -22.95
CA HIS A 98 27.71 2.89 -21.80
C HIS A 98 27.78 4.37 -22.17
N VAL A 99 27.19 5.19 -21.31
CA VAL A 99 27.22 6.65 -21.40
C VAL A 99 27.95 7.23 -20.20
N GLN A 100 28.42 8.46 -20.31
CA GLN A 100 29.21 9.08 -19.25
C GLN A 100 28.32 9.49 -18.07
N THR A 101 27.16 10.09 -18.35
CA THR A 101 26.17 10.48 -17.33
C THR A 101 24.75 10.06 -17.71
N GLN A 102 23.87 9.85 -16.71
CA GLN A 102 22.47 9.52 -16.99
C GLN A 102 21.75 10.64 -17.77
N SER A 103 22.13 11.90 -17.57
CA SER A 103 21.58 13.07 -18.27
C SER A 103 21.87 13.10 -19.77
N GLU A 104 22.94 12.43 -20.23
CA GLU A 104 23.29 12.32 -21.65
C GLU A 104 22.52 11.22 -22.38
N MET A 105 22.01 10.23 -21.64
CA MET A 105 21.36 9.05 -22.20
C MET A 105 20.19 9.39 -23.15
N PRO A 106 19.29 10.35 -22.84
CA PRO A 106 18.21 10.71 -23.76
C PRO A 106 18.71 11.22 -25.12
N LYS A 107 19.76 12.05 -25.12
CA LYS A 107 20.35 12.63 -26.34
C LYS A 107 21.00 11.56 -27.20
N ILE A 108 21.80 10.68 -26.59
CA ILE A 108 22.42 9.55 -27.29
C ILE A 108 21.36 8.61 -27.85
N LYS A 109 20.31 8.29 -27.09
CA LYS A 109 19.18 7.47 -27.54
C LYS A 109 18.52 8.08 -28.78
N GLU A 110 18.27 9.39 -28.80
CA GLU A 110 17.67 10.09 -29.93
C GLU A 110 18.56 10.07 -31.17
N ALA A 111 19.87 10.33 -31.01
CA ALA A 111 20.83 10.23 -32.11
C ALA A 111 20.89 8.82 -32.71
N ILE A 112 20.86 7.78 -31.87
CA ILE A 112 20.82 6.38 -32.33
C ILE A 112 19.53 6.11 -33.09
N LYS A 113 18.37 6.55 -32.58
CA LYS A 113 17.08 6.36 -33.27
C LYS A 113 17.04 7.07 -34.62
N TYR A 114 17.66 8.25 -34.73
CA TYR A 114 17.75 8.97 -35.99
C TYR A 114 18.61 8.21 -37.02
N LEU A 115 19.82 7.78 -36.61
CA LEU A 115 20.76 7.10 -37.51
C LEU A 115 20.38 5.65 -37.81
N ASN A 116 19.70 4.98 -36.88
CA ASN A 116 19.36 3.56 -36.96
C ASN A 116 17.94 3.34 -36.40
N PRO A 117 16.89 3.82 -37.09
CA PRO A 117 15.50 3.76 -36.59
C PRO A 117 14.99 2.33 -36.34
N ASN A 118 15.67 1.35 -36.92
CA ASN A 118 15.34 -0.07 -36.78
C ASN A 118 15.93 -0.77 -35.54
N LEU A 119 16.81 -0.11 -34.76
CA LEU A 119 17.35 -0.69 -33.53
C LEU A 119 16.30 -0.63 -32.41
N ASP A 120 16.07 -1.76 -31.75
CA ASP A 120 15.27 -1.80 -30.54
C ASP A 120 16.15 -1.42 -29.34
N LEU A 121 15.91 -0.24 -28.78
CA LEU A 121 16.63 0.25 -27.61
C LEU A 121 15.88 -0.14 -26.35
N ARG A 122 16.54 -0.76 -25.37
CA ARG A 122 15.92 -1.21 -24.11
C ARG A 122 16.65 -0.69 -22.88
N GLU A 123 15.92 -0.54 -21.78
CA GLU A 123 16.43 -0.18 -20.44
C GLU A 123 16.98 1.25 -20.27
N TYR A 124 16.70 2.14 -21.23
CA TYR A 124 17.12 3.55 -21.13
C TYR A 124 16.29 4.38 -20.13
N ASP A 125 15.24 3.81 -19.55
CA ASP A 125 14.27 4.48 -18.68
C ASP A 125 14.36 4.04 -17.20
N ILE A 126 15.36 3.22 -16.85
CA ILE A 126 15.60 2.77 -15.47
C ILE A 126 16.53 3.78 -14.76
N PRO A 127 16.12 4.37 -13.63
CA PRO A 127 16.98 5.28 -12.87
C PRO A 127 18.31 4.64 -12.46
N ILE A 128 19.43 5.37 -12.59
CA ILE A 128 20.78 4.83 -12.43
C ILE A 128 21.00 4.14 -11.07
N HIS A 129 20.56 4.75 -9.96
CA HIS A 129 20.71 4.16 -8.63
C HIS A 129 19.92 2.85 -8.48
N LYS A 130 18.74 2.74 -9.10
CA LYS A 130 17.95 1.48 -9.10
C LYS A 130 18.62 0.42 -9.95
N LYS A 131 19.14 0.83 -11.12
CA LYS A 131 19.87 -0.07 -12.01
C LYS A 131 21.16 -0.58 -11.34
N TYR A 132 21.89 0.29 -10.65
CA TYR A 132 23.05 -0.07 -9.84
C TYR A 132 22.73 -1.12 -8.78
N LEU A 133 21.69 -0.89 -7.97
CA LEU A 133 21.25 -1.84 -6.95
C LEU A 133 20.87 -3.20 -7.55
N ALA A 134 20.17 -3.20 -8.69
CA ALA A 134 19.82 -4.42 -9.41
C ALA A 134 21.06 -5.18 -9.89
N ASP A 135 21.96 -4.49 -10.61
CA ASP A 135 23.17 -5.04 -11.24
C ASP A 135 24.18 -5.56 -10.22
N LYS A 136 24.41 -4.81 -9.14
CA LYS A 136 25.33 -5.20 -8.06
C LYS A 136 24.67 -6.12 -7.04
N ASN A 137 23.41 -6.48 -7.23
CA ASN A 137 22.63 -7.31 -6.32
C ASN A 137 22.61 -6.77 -4.87
N ILE A 138 22.51 -5.44 -4.73
CA ILE A 138 22.50 -4.76 -3.44
C ILE A 138 21.06 -4.51 -3.01
N ALA A 139 20.73 -4.94 -1.80
CA ALA A 139 19.47 -4.78 -1.14
C ALA A 139 19.62 -3.72 -0.04
N PRO A 140 18.97 -2.56 -0.16
CA PRO A 140 18.80 -1.67 0.98
C PRO A 140 18.08 -2.41 2.11
N SER A 141 18.32 -1.96 3.35
CA SER A 141 17.92 -2.63 4.59
C SER A 141 18.51 -4.02 4.82
N ALA A 142 19.64 -4.33 4.17
CA ALA A 142 20.44 -5.52 4.43
C ALA A 142 21.86 -5.16 4.90
N TRP A 143 22.53 -6.14 5.51
CA TRP A 143 23.88 -6.00 6.05
C TRP A 143 24.93 -6.47 5.04
N TYR A 144 26.08 -5.80 5.08
CA TYR A 144 27.21 -6.06 4.20
C TYR A 144 28.54 -5.94 4.94
N ASP A 145 29.50 -6.78 4.57
CA ASP A 145 30.93 -6.52 4.76
C ASP A 145 31.40 -5.61 3.62
N ALA A 146 31.85 -4.40 3.92
CA ALA A 146 32.42 -3.47 2.96
C ALA A 146 33.93 -3.35 3.10
N THR A 147 34.62 -3.26 1.97
CA THR A 147 36.01 -2.81 1.89
C THR A 147 36.03 -1.49 1.13
N TYR A 148 36.74 -0.48 1.64
CA TYR A 148 36.74 0.87 1.08
C TYR A 148 38.07 1.58 1.33
N ASN A 149 38.34 2.65 0.58
CA ASN A 149 39.41 3.59 0.88
C ASN A 149 38.83 4.83 1.54
N ASP A 150 39.46 5.32 2.61
CA ASP A 150 39.07 6.60 3.22
C ASP A 150 39.17 7.73 2.18
N GLU A 151 38.12 8.53 2.07
CA GLU A 151 38.02 9.65 1.15
C GLU A 151 37.29 10.79 1.86
N LYS A 152 37.89 11.98 1.97
CA LYS A 152 37.21 13.13 2.59
C LYS A 152 36.15 13.68 1.64
N THR A 153 34.93 13.84 2.13
CA THR A 153 33.81 14.43 1.37
C THR A 153 33.17 15.56 2.18
N ASP A 154 32.29 16.33 1.55
CA ASP A 154 31.49 17.36 2.21
C ASP A 154 30.15 16.84 2.75
N ILE A 155 29.96 15.52 2.76
CA ILE A 155 28.78 14.85 3.28
C ILE A 155 28.94 14.67 4.80
N GLN A 156 27.91 15.03 5.56
CA GLN A 156 27.84 14.76 6.99
C GLN A 156 27.72 13.25 7.25
N ALA A 157 28.83 12.60 7.59
CA ALA A 157 28.89 11.23 8.07
C ALA A 157 30.15 11.02 8.92
N ASP A 158 30.12 10.05 9.84
CA ASP A 158 31.30 9.68 10.63
C ASP A 158 32.40 9.06 9.76
N ILE A 159 31.99 8.34 8.70
CA ILE A 159 32.88 7.66 7.76
C ILE A 159 32.48 8.01 6.33
N THR A 160 33.45 8.42 5.53
CA THR A 160 33.30 8.69 4.10
C THR A 160 34.41 7.95 3.33
N GLY A 161 34.07 7.28 2.24
CA GLY A 161 35.07 6.51 1.49
C GLY A 161 34.65 6.07 0.09
N THR A 162 35.64 5.72 -0.73
CA THR A 162 35.42 5.09 -2.04
C THR A 162 35.23 3.58 -1.86
N LEU A 163 34.11 3.04 -2.36
CA LEU A 163 33.79 1.62 -2.27
C LEU A 163 34.74 0.79 -3.14
N LEU A 164 35.34 -0.25 -2.56
CA LEU A 164 36.15 -1.24 -3.28
C LEU A 164 35.39 -2.56 -3.48
N SER A 165 34.74 -3.06 -2.42
CA SER A 165 33.96 -4.28 -2.48
C SER A 165 32.85 -4.30 -1.43
N LEU A 166 31.80 -5.06 -1.71
CA LEU A 166 30.64 -5.19 -0.85
C LEU A 166 30.11 -6.63 -0.90
N LYS A 167 30.02 -7.30 0.25
CA LYS A 167 29.56 -8.70 0.35
C LYS A 167 28.40 -8.80 1.32
N HIS A 168 27.26 -9.34 0.87
CA HIS A 168 26.07 -9.51 1.71
C HIS A 168 26.32 -10.47 2.87
N ILE A 169 25.79 -10.14 4.06
CA ILE A 169 25.85 -10.97 5.26
C ILE A 169 24.49 -11.05 5.95
N THR A 170 24.22 -12.17 6.62
CA THR A 170 23.00 -12.35 7.43
C THR A 170 23.25 -11.88 8.85
N LYS A 171 22.44 -10.94 9.36
CA LYS A 171 22.56 -10.41 10.72
C LYS A 171 21.20 -9.99 11.28
N GLN A 172 21.03 -10.09 12.61
CA GLN A 172 19.74 -9.92 13.30
C GLN A 172 19.68 -8.71 14.26
N LYS A 173 20.70 -7.85 14.31
CA LYS A 173 20.77 -6.72 15.25
C LYS A 173 20.65 -5.40 14.47
N GLU A 174 19.43 -4.97 14.18
CA GLU A 174 19.18 -3.69 13.53
C GLU A 174 18.61 -2.69 14.53
N THR A 175 19.28 -1.56 14.72
CA THR A 175 18.62 -0.34 15.20
C THR A 175 19.21 0.84 14.42
N PRO A 176 18.75 1.08 13.17
CA PRO A 176 18.99 2.37 12.55
C PRO A 176 18.53 3.48 13.52
N LYS A 177 19.20 4.62 13.49
CA LYS A 177 18.72 5.78 14.26
C LYS A 177 17.47 6.31 13.59
N ILE A 178 16.38 6.37 14.33
CA ILE A 178 15.08 6.80 13.84
C ILE A 178 14.68 8.04 14.64
N LEU A 179 14.27 9.07 13.92
CA LEU A 179 13.72 10.30 14.48
C LEU A 179 12.32 10.51 13.90
N ALA A 180 11.31 10.57 14.76
CA ALA A 180 9.98 11.03 14.41
C ALA A 180 9.84 12.51 14.80
N PHE A 181 9.20 13.30 13.94
CA PHE A 181 8.83 14.68 14.28
C PHE A 181 7.41 14.97 13.79
N ASP A 182 6.82 15.98 14.42
CA ASP A 182 5.47 16.49 14.13
C ASP A 182 5.42 18.00 14.38
N LEU A 183 4.46 18.68 13.74
CA LEU A 183 4.29 20.13 13.84
C LEU A 183 2.88 20.51 14.28
N GLU A 184 2.80 21.48 15.19
CA GLU A 184 1.56 22.20 15.43
C GLU A 184 1.55 23.55 14.73
N THR A 185 0.43 23.86 14.09
CA THR A 185 0.27 25.09 13.33
C THR A 185 -0.99 25.83 13.69
N ILE A 186 -0.93 27.16 13.64
CA ILE A 186 -2.10 28.01 13.74
C ILE A 186 -2.25 28.83 12.47
N GLN A 187 -3.49 28.94 12.04
CA GLN A 187 -3.83 29.76 10.89
C GLN A 187 -3.81 31.26 11.27
N LYS A 188 -3.01 32.03 10.54
CA LYS A 188 -3.06 33.50 10.54
C LYS A 188 -3.29 33.96 9.10
N LYS A 189 -4.46 34.55 8.82
CA LYS A 189 -4.94 34.86 7.45
C LYS A 189 -4.96 33.57 6.59
N GLU A 190 -4.34 33.58 5.41
CA GLU A 190 -4.26 32.43 4.51
C GLU A 190 -3.11 31.46 4.85
N GLU A 191 -2.30 31.77 5.86
CA GLU A 191 -1.05 31.06 6.16
C GLU A 191 -1.17 30.15 7.38
N ASN A 192 -0.40 29.06 7.42
CA ASN A 192 -0.24 28.22 8.61
C ASN A 192 1.10 28.56 9.24
N ILE A 193 1.10 29.23 10.39
CA ILE A 193 2.30 29.54 11.17
C ILE A 193 2.62 28.33 12.04
N ILE A 194 3.88 27.90 12.06
CA ILE A 194 4.33 26.83 12.94
C ILE A 194 4.45 27.43 14.35
N ILE A 195 3.75 26.87 15.33
CA ILE A 195 3.79 27.34 16.71
C ILE A 195 4.65 26.44 17.61
N LEU A 196 4.76 25.16 17.23
CA LEU A 196 5.51 24.16 17.98
C LEU A 196 5.98 23.06 17.02
N ALA A 197 7.14 22.50 17.28
CA ALA A 197 7.60 21.26 16.68
C ALA A 197 8.00 20.28 17.78
N SER A 198 7.76 18.99 17.59
CA SER A 198 8.24 17.96 18.51
C SER A 198 9.18 16.98 17.82
N VAL A 199 10.10 16.41 18.58
CA VAL A 199 11.07 15.42 18.11
C VAL A 199 11.17 14.29 19.13
N VAL A 200 11.03 13.05 18.65
CA VAL A 200 11.23 11.84 19.46
C VAL A 200 12.12 10.85 18.71
N THR A 201 13.13 10.28 19.35
CA THR A 201 14.03 9.30 18.75
C THR A 201 13.94 7.93 19.42
N ASN A 202 14.29 6.87 18.68
CA ASN A 202 14.46 5.54 19.28
C ASN A 202 15.72 5.43 20.17
N THR A 203 16.54 6.47 20.23
CA THR A 203 17.69 6.61 21.14
C THR A 203 17.34 7.31 22.45
N GLY A 204 16.10 7.78 22.61
CA GLY A 204 15.59 8.33 23.87
C GLY A 204 15.42 9.85 23.91
N LEU A 205 15.75 10.59 22.84
CA LEU A 205 15.45 12.02 22.77
C LEU A 205 13.93 12.22 22.72
N LYS A 206 13.43 13.16 23.53
CA LYS A 206 12.04 13.60 23.55
C LYS A 206 12.02 15.10 23.85
N LYS A 207 11.76 15.94 22.85
CA LYS A 207 11.81 17.41 22.98
C LYS A 207 10.68 18.09 22.21
N ALA A 208 10.20 19.20 22.76
CA ALA A 208 9.40 20.19 22.04
C ALA A 208 10.29 21.40 21.70
N ILE A 209 9.93 22.16 20.68
CA ILE A 209 10.57 23.41 20.28
C ILE A 209 9.46 24.43 20.12
N ALA A 210 9.50 25.50 20.90
CA ALA A 210 8.50 26.56 20.90
C ALA A 210 9.18 27.93 21.05
N TYR A 211 8.53 28.99 20.58
CA TYR A 211 9.00 30.37 20.78
C TYR A 211 8.15 31.20 21.73
N GLU A 212 7.12 30.59 22.31
CA GLU A 212 6.37 31.13 23.43
C GLU A 212 6.70 30.30 24.65
N LYS A 213 6.85 30.96 25.81
CA LYS A 213 7.21 30.26 27.04
C LYS A 213 6.08 29.33 27.47
N ASP A 214 6.39 28.04 27.53
CA ASP A 214 5.58 27.03 28.22
C ASP A 214 6.32 26.49 29.45
N ASN A 215 5.59 25.80 30.32
CA ASN A 215 6.13 25.21 31.54
C ASN A 215 6.41 23.70 31.39
N TYR A 216 6.48 23.18 30.16
CA TYR A 216 6.73 21.77 29.92
C TYR A 216 8.25 21.49 29.95
N LYS A 217 8.67 20.54 30.80
CA LYS A 217 10.09 20.31 31.15
C LYS A 217 11.01 20.07 29.95
N ASP A 218 10.49 19.44 28.90
CA ASP A 218 11.26 19.04 27.72
C ASP A 218 11.14 20.02 26.54
N THR A 219 10.64 21.23 26.77
CA THR A 219 10.58 22.27 25.73
C THR A 219 11.91 23.03 25.64
N ILE A 220 12.40 23.17 24.40
CA ILE A 220 13.46 24.10 24.02
C ILE A 220 12.79 25.42 23.59
N LEU A 221 12.98 26.47 24.39
CA LEU A 221 12.49 27.81 24.08
C LEU A 221 13.46 28.51 23.11
N VAL A 222 12.93 29.02 21.99
CA VAL A 222 13.65 29.82 20.99
C VAL A 222 13.00 31.20 20.81
N LYS A 223 13.58 32.12 20.04
CA LYS A 223 13.07 33.50 19.99
C LYS A 223 11.87 33.72 19.07
N ASN A 224 11.76 32.94 18.00
CA ASN A 224 10.73 33.13 16.97
C ASN A 224 10.57 31.87 16.10
N GLU A 225 9.60 31.90 15.18
CA GLU A 225 9.31 30.80 14.25
C GLU A 225 10.52 30.41 13.37
N LYS A 226 11.35 31.38 12.96
CA LYS A 226 12.55 31.10 12.15
C LYS A 226 13.55 30.26 12.96
N GLU A 227 13.84 30.68 14.19
CA GLU A 227 14.72 29.92 15.08
C GLU A 227 14.13 28.55 15.45
N LEU A 228 12.80 28.38 15.47
CA LEU A 228 12.15 27.08 15.69
C LEU A 228 12.49 26.10 14.56
N ILE A 229 12.36 26.54 13.32
CA ILE A 229 12.70 25.75 12.13
C ILE A 229 14.21 25.43 12.11
N GLU A 230 15.06 26.42 12.36
CA GLU A 230 16.51 26.25 12.41
C GLU A 230 16.93 25.30 13.55
N LYS A 231 16.22 25.35 14.69
CA LYS A 231 16.48 24.45 15.81
C LYS A 231 16.05 23.02 15.51
N LEU A 232 14.92 22.82 14.81
CA LEU A 232 14.51 21.50 14.32
C LEU A 232 15.57 20.90 13.38
N GLU A 233 16.05 21.67 12.41
CA GLU A 233 17.14 21.28 11.53
C GLU A 233 18.41 20.93 12.32
N SER A 234 18.80 21.78 13.27
CA SER A 234 19.96 21.55 14.14
C SER A 234 19.84 20.25 14.92
N ILE A 235 18.69 19.94 15.50
CA ILE A 235 18.47 18.68 16.25
C ILE A 235 18.61 17.47 15.30
N ILE A 236 18.01 17.53 14.11
CA ILE A 236 18.13 16.45 13.11
C ILE A 236 19.61 16.23 12.73
N LYS A 237 20.37 17.32 12.54
CA LYS A 237 21.80 17.21 12.24
C LYS A 237 22.60 16.62 13.40
N THR A 238 22.32 17.03 14.64
CA THR A 238 23.03 16.55 15.84
C THR A 238 22.73 15.10 16.17
N GLU A 239 21.46 14.69 16.12
CA GLU A 239 21.05 13.31 16.40
C GLU A 239 21.52 12.33 15.30
N ASP A 240 21.72 12.85 14.09
CA ASP A 240 22.08 12.13 12.87
C ASP A 240 21.23 10.87 12.63
N PRO A 241 19.90 10.99 12.47
CA PRO A 241 19.05 9.84 12.20
C PRO A 241 19.26 9.30 10.78
N ASP A 242 19.17 7.99 10.63
CA ASP A 242 19.16 7.34 9.32
C ASP A 242 17.79 7.48 8.66
N PHE A 243 16.72 7.44 9.46
CA PHE A 243 15.36 7.65 9.00
C PHE A 243 14.69 8.80 9.74
N ILE A 244 14.07 9.69 8.96
CA ILE A 244 13.13 10.69 9.45
C ILE A 244 11.73 10.15 9.20
N ILE A 245 10.93 10.04 10.25
CA ILE A 245 9.58 9.51 10.20
C ILE A 245 8.57 10.62 10.42
N THR A 246 7.53 10.65 9.60
CA THR A 246 6.37 11.51 9.80
C THR A 246 5.08 10.73 9.55
N TYR A 247 3.95 11.27 9.99
CA TYR A 247 2.64 10.78 9.61
C TYR A 247 1.96 11.81 8.71
N ASN A 248 1.91 11.55 7.40
CA ASN A 248 1.39 12.47 6.37
C ASN A 248 2.28 13.71 6.10
N GLY A 249 3.57 13.66 6.44
CA GLY A 249 4.48 14.79 6.24
C GLY A 249 4.81 15.12 4.79
N ASP A 250 4.61 14.20 3.84
CA ASP A 250 4.69 14.52 2.40
C ASP A 250 3.64 15.55 1.97
N ALA A 251 2.46 15.52 2.59
CA ALA A 251 1.33 16.35 2.24
C ALA A 251 1.12 17.54 3.18
N PHE A 252 1.75 17.54 4.36
CA PHE A 252 1.57 18.57 5.38
C PHE A 252 2.89 19.15 5.90
N ASP A 253 3.63 18.42 6.73
CA ASP A 253 4.77 18.96 7.49
C ASP A 253 5.84 19.60 6.61
N PHE A 254 6.36 18.86 5.63
CA PHE A 254 7.40 19.38 4.75
C PHE A 254 6.90 20.52 3.84
N PRO A 255 5.69 20.45 3.23
CA PRO A 255 5.11 21.60 2.54
C PRO A 255 4.93 22.85 3.42
N VAL A 256 4.50 22.70 4.67
CA VAL A 256 4.37 23.82 5.62
C VAL A 256 5.75 24.42 5.90
N ILE A 257 6.71 23.57 6.27
CA ILE A 257 8.11 23.96 6.53
C ILE A 257 8.67 24.74 5.33
N GLU A 258 8.56 24.22 4.11
CA GLU A 258 9.08 24.88 2.90
C GLU A 258 8.43 26.25 2.68
N ASN A 259 7.10 26.35 2.84
CA ASN A 259 6.37 27.60 2.66
C ASN A 259 6.76 28.64 3.71
N ARG A 260 6.97 28.22 4.96
CA ARG A 260 7.42 29.11 6.03
C ARG A 260 8.86 29.54 5.86
N ALA A 261 9.74 28.63 5.46
CA ALA A 261 11.14 28.94 5.16
C ALA A 261 11.27 30.06 4.12
N LYS A 262 10.51 29.94 3.02
CA LYS A 262 10.46 30.96 1.95
C LYS A 262 10.01 32.32 2.47
N LYS A 263 8.98 32.37 3.34
CA LYS A 263 8.46 33.62 3.90
C LYS A 263 9.40 34.25 4.92
N LEU A 264 10.05 33.42 5.73
CA LEU A 264 11.02 33.84 6.75
C LEU A 264 12.42 34.07 6.17
N LYS A 265 12.59 33.89 4.85
CA LYS A 265 13.85 34.02 4.12
C LYS A 265 14.98 33.18 4.74
N CYS A 266 14.68 31.93 5.08
CA CYS A 266 15.67 30.93 5.49
C CYS A 266 15.69 29.73 4.55
N THR A 267 16.84 29.08 4.45
CA THR A 267 17.03 27.85 3.67
C THR A 267 17.11 26.69 4.65
N ILE A 268 16.41 25.60 4.35
CA ILE A 268 16.36 24.42 5.21
C ILE A 268 17.12 23.28 4.57
N ASN A 269 17.99 22.66 5.37
CA ASN A 269 18.72 21.47 4.96
C ASN A 269 18.77 20.45 6.10
N MET A 270 17.80 19.54 6.11
CA MET A 270 17.76 18.40 7.04
C MET A 270 18.59 17.20 6.55
N GLY A 271 19.20 17.29 5.36
CA GLY A 271 19.99 16.23 4.75
C GLY A 271 21.39 16.09 5.33
N ARG A 272 22.15 15.13 4.80
CA ARG A 272 23.59 14.97 5.04
C ARG A 272 24.43 15.68 3.98
N THR A 273 23.84 16.14 2.87
CA THR A 273 24.55 16.85 1.79
C THR A 273 24.38 18.36 1.94
N LYS A 274 25.02 19.17 1.09
CA LYS A 274 24.79 20.63 1.06
C LYS A 274 23.47 21.04 0.39
N ASN A 275 22.77 20.10 -0.25
CA ASN A 275 21.54 20.41 -0.98
C ASN A 275 20.39 20.65 0.00
N PRO A 276 19.55 21.67 -0.25
CA PRO A 276 18.39 21.94 0.61
C PRO A 276 17.38 20.80 0.57
N THR A 277 16.61 20.68 1.64
CA THR A 277 15.44 19.80 1.67
C THR A 277 14.40 20.31 0.68
N THR A 278 13.91 19.43 -0.19
CA THR A 278 12.98 19.81 -1.28
C THR A 278 11.74 18.94 -1.31
N ASN A 279 10.62 19.54 -1.69
CA ASN A 279 9.38 18.84 -1.99
C ASN A 279 9.25 18.64 -3.50
N LYS A 280 9.30 17.39 -3.97
CA LYS A 280 9.20 17.06 -5.40
C LYS A 280 7.82 16.53 -5.73
N LYS A 281 7.22 17.06 -6.80
CA LYS A 281 5.97 16.53 -7.35
C LYS A 281 6.22 15.16 -8.00
N LYS A 282 5.63 14.10 -7.47
CA LYS A 282 5.57 12.75 -8.05
C LYS A 282 4.14 12.46 -8.51
N GLY A 283 3.84 12.79 -9.77
CA GLY A 283 2.50 12.66 -10.33
C GLY A 283 1.50 13.60 -9.64
N ARG A 284 0.49 13.03 -8.97
CA ARG A 284 -0.52 13.79 -8.20
C ARG A 284 -0.09 14.11 -6.76
N PHE A 285 1.05 13.60 -6.31
CA PHE A 285 1.50 13.73 -4.92
C PHE A 285 2.79 14.55 -4.84
N VAL A 286 3.05 15.08 -3.66
CA VAL A 286 4.33 15.70 -3.29
C VAL A 286 5.10 14.68 -2.43
N ALA A 287 6.42 14.65 -2.54
CA ALA A 287 7.27 13.83 -1.69
C ALA A 287 8.47 14.64 -1.22
N ALA A 288 8.74 14.62 0.08
CA ALA A 288 9.92 15.25 0.65
C ALA A 288 11.18 14.44 0.29
N LEU A 289 12.26 15.15 -0.03
CA LEU A 289 13.57 14.59 -0.30
C LEU A 289 14.58 15.20 0.67
N VAL A 290 15.15 14.34 1.52
CA VAL A 290 16.17 14.67 2.51
C VAL A 290 17.42 13.89 2.14
N GLU A 291 18.32 14.48 1.34
CA GLU A 291 19.43 13.73 0.76
C GLU A 291 20.34 13.11 1.83
N GLY A 292 20.69 11.83 1.64
CA GLY A 292 21.52 11.05 2.58
C GLY A 292 20.78 10.50 3.81
N ARG A 293 19.49 10.80 3.98
CA ARG A 293 18.60 10.21 4.99
C ARG A 293 17.39 9.58 4.31
N GLY A 294 16.80 8.54 4.91
CA GLY A 294 15.55 7.97 4.42
C GLY A 294 14.34 8.67 5.03
N HIS A 295 13.56 9.42 4.25
CA HIS A 295 12.26 9.91 4.73
C HIS A 295 11.17 8.85 4.53
N ILE A 296 10.58 8.40 5.64
CA ILE A 296 9.47 7.44 5.67
C ILE A 296 8.21 8.18 6.13
N ASP A 297 7.29 8.42 5.19
CA ASP A 297 5.94 8.85 5.53
C ASP A 297 5.06 7.61 5.75
N LEU A 298 4.67 7.37 7.02
CA LEU A 298 3.88 6.20 7.39
C LEU A 298 2.52 6.19 6.70
N TYR A 299 1.89 7.36 6.51
CA TYR A 299 0.58 7.46 5.89
C TYR A 299 0.59 6.97 4.44
N GLN A 300 1.66 7.26 3.69
CA GLN A 300 1.81 6.78 2.30
C GLN A 300 1.87 5.26 2.23
N PHE A 301 2.68 4.63 3.08
CA PHE A 301 2.80 3.17 3.09
C PHE A 301 1.50 2.50 3.57
N ILE A 302 0.89 3.04 4.63
CA ILE A 302 -0.37 2.55 5.17
C ILE A 302 -1.48 2.61 4.10
N SER A 303 -1.67 3.77 3.47
CA SER A 303 -2.75 3.98 2.50
C SER A 303 -2.59 3.18 1.21
N ARG A 304 -1.35 2.90 0.78
CA ARG A 304 -1.08 2.23 -0.50
C ARG A 304 -0.91 0.72 -0.39
N ILE A 305 -0.26 0.25 0.68
CA ILE A 305 0.18 -1.15 0.81
C ILE A 305 -0.55 -1.87 1.94
N MET A 306 -0.70 -1.23 3.11
CA MET A 306 -1.35 -1.87 4.27
C MET A 306 -2.86 -1.63 4.35
N LYS A 307 -3.47 -0.87 3.42
CA LYS A 307 -4.90 -0.55 3.53
C LYS A 307 -5.78 -1.80 3.53
N ALA A 308 -5.38 -2.84 2.80
CA ALA A 308 -6.09 -4.12 2.79
C ALA A 308 -5.98 -4.90 4.13
N THR A 309 -4.99 -4.58 4.97
CA THR A 309 -4.80 -5.21 6.28
C THR A 309 -5.32 -4.37 7.45
N ILE A 310 -5.71 -3.12 7.19
CA ILE A 310 -6.20 -2.17 8.19
C ILE A 310 -7.72 -2.09 8.09
N THR A 311 -8.39 -2.45 9.18
CA THR A 311 -9.83 -2.40 9.36
C THR A 311 -10.33 -0.98 9.61
N SER A 312 -9.49 -0.12 10.21
CA SER A 312 -9.80 1.28 10.45
C SER A 312 -10.23 1.95 9.17
N GLU A 313 -11.37 2.61 9.28
CA GLU A 313 -11.98 3.30 8.17
C GLU A 313 -11.13 4.48 7.77
N ILE A 314 -10.97 5.42 8.68
CA ILE A 314 -10.08 6.56 8.50
C ILE A 314 -8.65 6.15 8.82
N LEU A 315 -7.71 6.83 8.16
CA LEU A 315 -6.28 6.63 8.37
C LEU A 315 -5.72 7.86 9.08
N THR A 316 -6.34 8.24 10.19
CA THR A 316 -5.75 9.25 11.09
C THR A 316 -4.73 8.56 11.98
N LEU A 317 -3.76 9.33 12.49
CA LEU A 317 -2.75 8.82 13.41
C LEU A 317 -3.40 8.07 14.58
N ASN A 318 -4.45 8.65 15.18
CA ASN A 318 -5.19 8.05 16.29
C ASN A 318 -5.81 6.69 15.92
N ALA A 319 -6.54 6.63 14.81
CA ALA A 319 -7.26 5.41 14.41
C ALA A 319 -6.29 4.26 14.14
N VAL A 320 -5.23 4.54 13.39
CA VAL A 320 -4.23 3.52 13.05
C VAL A 320 -3.40 3.11 14.27
N ALA A 321 -3.02 4.05 15.15
CA ALA A 321 -2.32 3.74 16.40
C ALA A 321 -3.17 2.88 17.34
N ASN A 322 -4.45 3.19 17.47
CA ASN A 322 -5.36 2.44 18.33
C ASN A 322 -5.56 1.01 17.78
N GLU A 323 -5.74 0.85 16.48
CA GLU A 323 -5.90 -0.48 15.87
C GLU A 323 -4.63 -1.34 15.97
N LEU A 324 -3.46 -0.77 15.63
CA LEU A 324 -2.23 -1.56 15.53
C LEU A 324 -1.52 -1.74 16.88
N LEU A 325 -1.68 -0.79 17.80
CA LEU A 325 -0.90 -0.72 19.04
C LEU A 325 -1.76 -0.57 20.31
N GLY A 326 -3.05 -0.29 20.20
CA GLY A 326 -3.90 0.09 21.33
C GLY A 326 -3.56 1.45 21.93
N LEU A 327 -2.77 2.29 21.24
CA LEU A 327 -2.40 3.63 21.68
C LEU A 327 -3.38 4.67 21.17
N GLN A 328 -3.71 5.65 22.01
CA GLN A 328 -4.61 6.76 21.67
C GLN A 328 -3.88 8.11 21.77
N LYS A 329 -4.27 9.06 20.91
CA LYS A 329 -3.85 10.46 21.01
C LYS A 329 -4.40 11.10 22.28
N LYS A 330 -3.75 12.16 22.74
CA LYS A 330 -4.30 13.03 23.78
C LYS A 330 -5.46 13.85 23.19
N ASP A 331 -6.48 14.11 24.00
CA ASP A 331 -7.62 14.93 23.57
C ASP A 331 -7.22 16.41 23.50
N MET A 332 -7.19 16.96 22.29
CA MET A 332 -7.14 18.40 22.06
C MET A 332 -7.86 18.73 20.76
N SER A 333 -8.94 19.51 20.87
CA SER A 333 -9.61 20.07 19.69
C SER A 333 -8.82 21.26 19.14
N TRP A 334 -9.04 21.56 17.87
CA TRP A 334 -8.41 22.68 17.21
C TRP A 334 -8.86 24.04 17.80
N GLU A 335 -10.12 24.17 18.20
CA GLU A 335 -10.64 25.35 18.90
C GLU A 335 -9.93 25.58 20.24
N GLN A 336 -9.73 24.51 21.02
CA GLN A 336 -9.00 24.59 22.29
C GLN A 336 -7.55 25.02 22.07
N MET A 337 -6.85 24.43 21.09
CA MET A 337 -5.48 24.81 20.76
C MET A 337 -5.38 26.30 20.35
N LYS A 338 -6.29 26.76 19.50
CA LYS A 338 -6.39 28.17 19.11
C LYS A 338 -6.60 29.08 20.31
N GLN A 339 -7.51 28.71 21.21
CA GLN A 339 -7.80 29.47 22.42
C GLN A 339 -6.57 29.55 23.33
N TYR A 340 -5.92 28.42 23.60
CA TYR A 340 -4.72 28.34 24.44
C TYR A 340 -3.59 29.20 23.88
N TRP A 341 -3.35 29.12 22.57
CA TRP A 341 -2.36 29.96 21.91
C TRP A 341 -2.70 31.46 21.94
N ALA A 342 -3.95 31.81 21.66
CA ALA A 342 -4.38 33.21 21.66
C ALA A 342 -4.28 33.84 23.06
N GLN A 343 -4.60 33.07 24.10
CA GLN A 343 -4.54 33.50 25.50
C GLN A 343 -3.16 33.35 26.13
N LYS A 344 -2.22 32.69 25.44
CA LYS A 344 -0.89 32.32 25.98
C LYS A 344 -1.00 31.56 27.31
N LYS A 345 -2.01 30.70 27.43
CA LYS A 345 -2.28 29.86 28.62
C LYS A 345 -2.33 28.40 28.21
N HIS A 346 -1.90 27.52 29.11
CA HIS A 346 -1.88 26.07 28.88
C HIS A 346 -1.04 25.63 27.66
N LEU A 347 0.01 26.40 27.32
CA LEU A 347 0.91 26.07 26.21
C LEU A 347 1.69 24.76 26.47
N ASP A 348 1.90 24.42 27.74
CA ASP A 348 2.46 23.15 28.21
C ASP A 348 1.64 21.94 27.73
N LYS A 349 0.31 22.08 27.64
CA LYS A 349 -0.57 21.04 27.10
C LYS A 349 -0.42 20.87 25.58
N ILE A 350 -0.16 21.97 24.85
CA ILE A 350 0.12 21.91 23.40
C ILE A 350 1.45 21.20 23.17
N ALA A 351 2.48 21.55 23.95
CA ALA A 351 3.79 20.89 23.90
C ALA A 351 3.68 19.39 24.20
N GLU A 352 2.95 19.02 25.25
CA GLU A 352 2.73 17.63 25.63
C GLU A 352 1.99 16.83 24.55
N TYR A 353 0.94 17.42 23.95
CA TYR A 353 0.20 16.79 22.85
C TYR A 353 1.09 16.56 21.62
N CYS A 354 1.81 17.58 21.17
CA CYS A 354 2.66 17.46 19.99
C CYS A 354 3.77 16.42 20.19
N ILE A 355 4.38 16.38 21.39
CA ILE A 355 5.36 15.34 21.72
C ILE A 355 4.73 13.94 21.70
N HIS A 356 3.51 13.80 22.22
CA HIS A 356 2.78 12.54 22.20
C HIS A 356 2.50 12.07 20.77
N ASP A 357 2.23 12.97 19.84
CA ASP A 357 2.03 12.65 18.42
C ASP A 357 3.30 12.11 17.75
N SER A 358 4.44 12.75 18.00
CA SER A 358 5.75 12.21 17.58
C SER A 358 6.06 10.86 18.24
N TYR A 359 5.71 10.67 19.52
CA TYR A 359 5.88 9.40 20.22
C TYR A 359 5.04 8.28 19.59
N ILE A 360 3.74 8.52 19.34
CA ILE A 360 2.87 7.55 18.65
C ILE A 360 3.41 7.26 17.25
N THR A 361 3.85 8.28 16.52
CA THR A 361 4.44 8.13 15.18
C THR A 361 5.67 7.23 15.23
N LEU A 362 6.56 7.40 16.21
CA LEU A 362 7.70 6.51 16.42
C LEU A 362 7.27 5.08 16.72
N LYS A 363 6.30 4.87 17.62
CA LYS A 363 5.81 3.53 17.97
C LYS A 363 5.14 2.82 16.80
N LEU A 364 4.40 3.54 15.97
CA LEU A 364 3.89 3.02 14.70
C LEU A 364 5.03 2.64 13.76
N ALA A 365 6.07 3.46 13.67
CA ALA A 365 7.25 3.17 12.84
C ALA A 365 7.92 1.86 13.28
N GLU A 366 8.16 1.66 14.59
CA GLU A 366 8.75 0.45 15.15
C GLU A 366 7.97 -0.83 14.77
N HIS A 367 6.65 -0.72 14.65
CA HIS A 367 5.77 -1.81 14.22
C HIS A 367 5.79 -2.04 12.69
N ILE A 368 5.85 -0.96 11.90
CA ILE A 368 5.66 -1.00 10.43
C ILE A 368 6.98 -1.17 9.66
N ILE A 369 8.09 -0.64 10.16
CA ILE A 369 9.41 -0.68 9.52
C ILE A 369 9.85 -2.09 9.12
N PRO A 370 9.65 -3.15 9.92
CA PRO A 370 9.98 -4.51 9.49
C PRO A 370 9.35 -4.90 8.15
N ASN A 371 8.08 -4.53 7.91
CA ASN A 371 7.40 -4.79 6.63
C ASN A 371 8.01 -3.95 5.49
N ILE A 372 8.35 -2.68 5.75
CA ILE A 372 9.01 -1.80 4.78
C ILE A 372 10.38 -2.38 4.40
N PHE A 373 11.18 -2.82 5.37
CA PHE A 373 12.50 -3.39 5.16
C PHE A 373 12.43 -4.74 4.44
N ALA A 374 11.45 -5.58 4.76
CA ALA A 374 11.23 -6.83 4.03
C ALA A 374 10.92 -6.58 2.55
N LEU A 375 10.05 -5.61 2.25
CA LEU A 375 9.76 -5.19 0.87
C LEU A 375 10.97 -4.53 0.20
N SER A 376 11.71 -3.69 0.92
CA SER A 376 12.95 -3.03 0.46
C SER A 376 14.01 -4.05 0.05
N LYS A 377 14.26 -5.06 0.90
CA LYS A 377 15.16 -6.17 0.60
C LYS A 377 14.69 -6.99 -0.60
N LEU A 378 13.41 -7.37 -0.62
CA LEU A 378 12.83 -8.17 -1.70
C LEU A 378 12.91 -7.46 -3.06
N THR A 379 12.60 -6.17 -3.09
CA THR A 379 12.51 -5.36 -4.33
C THR A 379 13.79 -4.60 -4.64
N LYS A 380 14.84 -4.69 -3.81
CA LYS A 380 16.09 -3.90 -3.89
C LYS A 380 15.84 -2.41 -4.11
N GLN A 381 14.84 -1.86 -3.43
CA GLN A 381 14.50 -0.44 -3.45
C GLN A 381 14.77 0.16 -2.08
N THR A 382 15.06 1.45 -1.99
CA THR A 382 15.23 2.11 -0.68
C THR A 382 13.90 2.13 0.09
N PRO A 383 13.90 2.12 1.43
CA PRO A 383 12.68 2.27 2.23
C PRO A 383 11.87 3.52 1.87
N GLN A 384 12.55 4.63 1.55
CA GLN A 384 11.92 5.87 1.09
C GLN A 384 11.13 5.68 -0.21
N ASP A 385 11.60 4.86 -1.13
CA ASP A 385 10.87 4.56 -2.36
C ASP A 385 9.72 3.57 -2.10
N VAL A 386 9.98 2.47 -1.39
CA VAL A 386 8.98 1.42 -1.10
C VAL A 386 7.72 1.99 -0.45
N THR A 387 7.87 2.93 0.48
CA THR A 387 6.76 3.59 1.18
C THR A 387 5.80 4.34 0.25
N ARG A 388 6.25 4.66 -0.97
CA ARG A 388 5.49 5.42 -1.97
C ARG A 388 5.11 4.61 -3.21
N MET A 389 5.52 3.34 -3.27
CA MET A 389 5.20 2.46 -4.38
C MET A 389 3.77 1.91 -4.30
N THR A 390 3.19 1.67 -5.47
CA THR A 390 1.99 0.84 -5.64
C THR A 390 2.37 -0.64 -5.75
N TYR A 391 1.40 -1.55 -5.61
CA TYR A 391 1.65 -2.99 -5.82
C TYR A 391 2.29 -3.30 -7.17
N GLY A 392 1.85 -2.66 -8.26
CA GLY A 392 2.45 -2.84 -9.59
C GLY A 392 3.90 -2.36 -9.67
N GLN A 393 4.25 -1.28 -8.97
CA GLN A 393 5.64 -0.80 -8.91
C GLN A 393 6.54 -1.74 -8.08
N LEU A 394 6.01 -2.37 -7.02
CA LEU A 394 6.73 -3.39 -6.27
C LEU A 394 7.02 -4.63 -7.13
N VAL A 395 6.02 -5.10 -7.90
CA VAL A 395 6.19 -6.20 -8.85
C VAL A 395 7.22 -5.85 -9.92
N GLU A 396 7.12 -4.66 -10.53
CA GLU A 396 8.07 -4.21 -11.53
C GLU A 396 9.51 -4.16 -10.99
N ALA A 397 9.71 -3.58 -9.80
CA ALA A 397 11.03 -3.52 -9.18
C ALA A 397 11.61 -4.92 -8.91
N TYR A 398 10.80 -5.83 -8.37
CA TYR A 398 11.20 -7.22 -8.16
C TYR A 398 11.53 -7.94 -9.48
N ALA A 399 10.70 -7.78 -10.51
CA ALA A 399 10.91 -8.37 -11.82
C ALA A 399 12.18 -7.83 -12.50
N ILE A 400 12.46 -6.53 -12.44
CA ILE A 400 13.71 -5.93 -12.96
C ILE A 400 14.93 -6.57 -12.32
N ASN A 401 14.92 -6.76 -11.00
CA ASN A 401 16.04 -7.39 -10.30
C ASN A 401 16.25 -8.83 -10.73
N LYS A 402 15.15 -9.60 -10.83
CA LYS A 402 15.21 -11.00 -11.23
C LYS A 402 15.66 -11.16 -12.68
N ALA A 403 15.13 -10.35 -13.60
CA ALA A 403 15.55 -10.32 -14.99
C ALA A 403 17.06 -10.03 -15.10
N THR A 404 17.56 -9.05 -14.35
CA THR A 404 18.98 -8.70 -14.31
C THR A 404 19.84 -9.89 -13.87
N THR A 405 19.47 -10.58 -12.78
CA THR A 405 20.22 -11.77 -12.29
C THR A 405 20.08 -13.00 -13.18
N MET A 406 19.01 -13.09 -13.97
CA MET A 406 18.74 -14.19 -14.92
C MET A 406 19.29 -13.88 -16.33
N ASN A 407 20.07 -12.81 -16.49
CA ASN A 407 20.61 -12.36 -17.76
C ASN A 407 19.54 -12.04 -18.84
N ILE A 408 18.36 -11.60 -18.42
CA ILE A 408 17.24 -11.19 -19.28
C ILE A 408 17.26 -9.67 -19.46
N ILE A 409 16.99 -9.18 -20.68
CA ILE A 409 16.75 -7.75 -20.92
C ILE A 409 15.33 -7.38 -20.48
N VAL A 410 15.24 -6.30 -19.71
CA VAL A 410 13.98 -5.73 -19.22
C VAL A 410 13.25 -5.01 -20.37
N PRO A 411 11.96 -5.29 -20.61
CA PRO A 411 11.15 -4.53 -21.56
C PRO A 411 11.01 -3.06 -21.15
N ASN A 412 10.88 -2.16 -22.11
CA ASN A 412 10.61 -0.76 -21.81
C ASN A 412 9.19 -0.59 -21.26
N ARG A 413 8.96 0.52 -20.55
CA ARG A 413 7.59 0.98 -20.36
C ARG A 413 6.95 1.35 -21.70
N PRO A 414 5.64 1.13 -21.85
CA PRO A 414 4.91 1.56 -23.04
C PRO A 414 4.93 3.09 -23.15
N THR A 415 4.83 3.60 -24.38
CA THR A 415 4.53 5.01 -24.62
C THR A 415 3.11 5.35 -24.17
N SER A 416 2.78 6.63 -24.01
CA SER A 416 1.42 7.06 -23.69
C SER A 416 0.40 6.53 -24.71
N GLN A 417 0.74 6.58 -26.01
CA GLN A 417 -0.10 6.03 -27.08
C GLN A 417 -0.40 4.54 -26.87
N ILE A 418 0.63 3.71 -26.64
CA ILE A 418 0.43 2.27 -26.40
C ILE A 418 -0.41 2.04 -25.14
N MET A 419 -0.22 2.86 -24.10
CA MET A 419 -1.01 2.77 -22.88
C MET A 419 -2.48 3.12 -23.13
N ASP A 420 -2.76 4.14 -23.93
CA ASP A 420 -4.12 4.55 -24.31
C ASP A 420 -4.79 3.45 -25.15
N GLU A 421 -4.10 2.90 -26.15
CA GLU A 421 -4.56 1.74 -26.94
C GLU A 421 -4.91 0.55 -26.04
N ARG A 422 -4.06 0.23 -25.05
CA ARG A 422 -4.32 -0.85 -24.07
C ARG A 422 -5.54 -0.55 -23.19
N ASN A 423 -5.78 0.72 -22.84
CA ASN A 423 -6.91 1.15 -22.01
C ASN A 423 -8.24 1.20 -22.77
N LEU A 424 -8.20 1.32 -24.10
CA LEU A 424 -9.39 1.26 -24.96
C LEU A 424 -9.97 -0.16 -25.11
N LEU A 425 -9.21 -1.19 -24.74
CA LEU A 425 -9.66 -2.57 -24.80
C LEU A 425 -10.74 -2.85 -23.75
N ASP A 426 -11.68 -3.74 -24.10
CA ASP A 426 -12.73 -4.17 -23.19
C ASP A 426 -12.18 -4.74 -21.88
N ALA A 427 -12.95 -4.52 -20.81
CA ALA A 427 -12.66 -5.08 -19.49
C ALA A 427 -12.50 -6.61 -19.57
N ILE A 428 -11.44 -7.12 -18.95
CA ILE A 428 -11.21 -8.56 -18.85
C ILE A 428 -12.32 -9.18 -18.00
N LYS A 429 -12.95 -10.25 -18.50
CA LYS A 429 -13.94 -11.02 -17.75
C LYS A 429 -13.33 -11.45 -16.41
N GLY A 430 -13.92 -10.99 -15.32
CA GLY A 430 -13.40 -11.18 -13.96
C GLY A 430 -13.56 -12.60 -13.43
N ALA A 431 -13.36 -12.72 -12.12
CA ALA A 431 -13.54 -13.95 -11.36
C ALA A 431 -14.98 -14.49 -11.44
N PHE A 432 -15.13 -15.80 -11.23
CA PHE A 432 -16.44 -16.41 -11.04
C PHE A 432 -16.85 -16.28 -9.57
N VAL A 433 -18.12 -15.95 -9.35
CA VAL A 433 -18.73 -15.85 -8.02
C VAL A 433 -20.05 -16.57 -8.09
N VAL A 434 -20.18 -17.67 -7.36
CA VAL A 434 -21.44 -18.39 -7.20
C VAL A 434 -22.39 -17.46 -6.44
N GLU A 435 -23.62 -17.34 -6.91
CA GLU A 435 -24.61 -16.54 -6.20
C GLU A 435 -24.91 -17.18 -4.84
N PRO A 436 -24.80 -16.44 -3.71
CA PRO A 436 -25.04 -17.04 -2.41
C PRO A 436 -26.50 -17.43 -2.28
N ILE A 437 -26.77 -18.55 -1.61
CA ILE A 437 -28.14 -18.94 -1.23
C ILE A 437 -28.52 -18.13 0.03
N PRO A 438 -29.45 -17.16 -0.05
CA PRO A 438 -29.84 -16.40 1.13
C PRO A 438 -30.44 -17.31 2.20
N GLY A 439 -30.06 -17.11 3.44
CA GLY A 439 -30.52 -17.95 4.53
C GLY A 439 -29.54 -18.00 5.69
N LEU A 440 -30.03 -18.53 6.80
CA LEU A 440 -29.19 -19.06 7.87
C LEU A 440 -28.86 -20.52 7.54
N HIS A 441 -27.57 -20.84 7.46
CA HIS A 441 -27.07 -22.17 7.17
C HIS A 441 -26.24 -22.68 8.34
N GLU A 442 -26.31 -23.98 8.59
CA GLU A 442 -25.56 -24.67 9.63
C GLU A 442 -24.53 -25.61 9.00
N ASN A 443 -23.45 -25.89 9.75
CA ASN A 443 -22.36 -26.79 9.40
C ASN A 443 -21.77 -26.47 8.03
N ILE A 444 -20.92 -25.43 8.00
CA ILE A 444 -20.32 -24.90 6.77
C ILE A 444 -18.82 -25.20 6.78
N ALA A 445 -18.31 -25.82 5.72
CA ALA A 445 -16.88 -25.92 5.45
C ALA A 445 -16.49 -24.88 4.39
N LEU A 446 -15.44 -24.12 4.70
CA LEU A 446 -14.82 -23.16 3.77
C LEU A 446 -13.53 -23.76 3.23
N PHE A 447 -13.46 -23.85 1.91
CA PHE A 447 -12.23 -24.19 1.20
C PHE A 447 -11.75 -23.00 0.39
N ASP A 448 -10.44 -22.75 0.42
CA ASP A 448 -9.79 -21.63 -0.27
C ASP A 448 -8.51 -22.10 -0.97
N PHE A 449 -8.22 -21.54 -2.14
CA PHE A 449 -7.00 -21.88 -2.86
C PHE A 449 -5.77 -21.20 -2.24
N ARG A 450 -4.68 -21.95 -2.11
CA ARG A 450 -3.39 -21.38 -1.71
C ARG A 450 -2.83 -20.51 -2.83
N SER A 451 -3.15 -19.21 -2.78
CA SER A 451 -2.75 -18.22 -3.80
C SER A 451 -3.18 -18.65 -5.21
N LEU A 452 -4.50 -18.66 -5.47
CA LEU A 452 -5.09 -19.12 -6.74
C LEU A 452 -4.39 -18.57 -7.99
N TYR A 453 -4.34 -17.25 -8.17
CA TYR A 453 -3.78 -16.68 -9.39
C TYR A 453 -2.26 -16.88 -9.52
N PRO A 454 -1.44 -16.68 -8.48
CA PRO A 454 -0.03 -17.03 -8.55
C PRO A 454 0.21 -18.51 -8.91
N SER A 455 -0.54 -19.44 -8.31
CA SER A 455 -0.38 -20.87 -8.60
C SER A 455 -0.85 -21.25 -10.01
N ILE A 456 -1.88 -20.59 -10.55
CA ILE A 456 -2.30 -20.71 -11.96
C ILE A 456 -1.20 -20.23 -12.91
N ILE A 457 -0.63 -19.04 -12.66
CA ILE A 457 0.44 -18.47 -13.48
C ILE A 457 1.60 -19.45 -13.59
N VAL A 458 1.99 -20.06 -12.47
CA VAL A 458 3.07 -21.05 -12.42
C VAL A 458 2.68 -22.35 -13.13
N SER A 459 1.54 -22.93 -12.76
CA SER A 459 1.17 -24.29 -13.19
C SER A 459 0.83 -24.36 -14.68
N HIS A 460 0.39 -23.26 -15.28
CA HIS A 460 0.10 -23.13 -16.71
C HIS A 460 1.16 -22.36 -17.50
N ASN A 461 2.32 -22.08 -16.88
CA ASN A 461 3.44 -21.38 -17.50
C ASN A 461 3.05 -20.07 -18.21
N ILE A 462 2.17 -19.27 -17.59
CA ILE A 462 1.61 -18.04 -18.16
C ILE A 462 2.68 -16.94 -18.21
N ASP A 463 3.15 -16.61 -19.41
CA ASP A 463 4.17 -15.60 -19.64
C ASP A 463 4.00 -14.96 -21.03
N PRO A 464 4.33 -13.66 -21.21
CA PRO A 464 4.25 -13.01 -22.51
C PRO A 464 5.04 -13.71 -23.63
N PHE A 465 6.10 -14.45 -23.29
CA PHE A 465 7.00 -15.11 -24.23
C PHE A 465 6.78 -16.62 -24.35
N THR A 466 5.80 -17.19 -23.63
CA THR A 466 5.43 -18.60 -23.74
C THR A 466 4.12 -18.81 -24.50
N ILE A 467 3.38 -17.74 -24.80
CA ILE A 467 2.10 -17.80 -25.53
C ILE A 467 2.25 -18.36 -26.94
N LYS A 468 1.26 -19.14 -27.38
CA LYS A 468 1.12 -19.67 -28.73
C LYS A 468 -0.33 -19.57 -29.19
N TYR A 469 -0.53 -19.24 -30.47
CA TYR A 469 -1.84 -19.20 -31.11
C TYR A 469 -2.08 -20.42 -32.02
N GLU A 470 -1.06 -21.24 -32.24
CA GLU A 470 -1.09 -22.42 -33.09
C GLU A 470 -0.49 -23.63 -32.37
N ASN A 471 -0.84 -24.84 -32.82
CA ASN A 471 -0.32 -26.10 -32.29
C ASN A 471 -0.53 -26.25 -30.76
N CYS A 472 -1.68 -25.80 -30.28
CA CYS A 472 -2.05 -25.83 -28.87
C CYS A 472 -2.61 -27.19 -28.46
N LYS A 473 -1.84 -27.93 -27.66
CA LYS A 473 -2.28 -29.20 -27.05
C LYS A 473 -3.38 -28.99 -26.00
N GLU A 474 -3.22 -27.96 -25.16
CA GLU A 474 -4.17 -27.59 -24.11
C GLU A 474 -4.46 -26.09 -24.25
N LYS A 475 -5.64 -25.76 -24.80
CA LYS A 475 -6.08 -24.37 -24.96
C LYS A 475 -6.53 -23.78 -23.63
N VAL A 476 -6.36 -22.47 -23.48
CA VAL A 476 -6.92 -21.73 -22.36
C VAL A 476 -8.47 -21.79 -22.44
N PRO A 477 -9.19 -22.06 -21.34
CA PRO A 477 -10.64 -22.15 -21.35
C PRO A 477 -11.32 -20.92 -21.97
N GLY A 478 -12.03 -21.12 -23.08
CA GLY A 478 -12.74 -20.07 -23.82
C GLY A 478 -11.87 -19.21 -24.74
N PHE A 479 -10.66 -19.65 -25.08
CA PHE A 479 -9.74 -18.95 -25.98
C PHE A 479 -8.97 -19.89 -26.91
N ASP A 480 -8.52 -19.38 -28.06
CA ASP A 480 -7.79 -20.15 -29.07
C ASP A 480 -6.26 -20.10 -28.95
N PHE A 481 -5.76 -19.70 -27.78
CA PHE A 481 -4.33 -19.68 -27.49
C PHE A 481 -4.00 -20.57 -26.28
N CYS A 482 -2.72 -20.89 -26.14
CA CYS A 482 -2.16 -21.69 -25.06
C CYS A 482 -0.77 -21.16 -24.67
N PHE A 483 -0.16 -21.78 -23.66
CA PHE A 483 1.23 -21.49 -23.28
C PHE A 483 2.07 -22.75 -23.45
N THR A 484 3.26 -22.60 -24.05
CA THR A 484 4.17 -23.72 -24.27
C THR A 484 4.76 -24.21 -22.95
N THR A 485 4.85 -25.51 -22.74
CA THR A 485 5.53 -26.11 -21.58
C THR A 485 6.98 -26.52 -21.87
N LYS A 486 7.43 -26.39 -23.14
CA LYS A 486 8.81 -26.74 -23.56
C LYS A 486 9.91 -25.95 -22.85
N LYS A 487 9.60 -24.71 -22.41
CA LYS A 487 10.53 -23.83 -21.70
C LYS A 487 9.75 -23.05 -20.64
N GLU A 488 10.26 -23.02 -19.42
CA GLU A 488 9.68 -22.24 -18.33
C GLU A 488 9.80 -20.74 -18.63
N GLY A 489 8.69 -20.02 -18.51
CA GLY A 489 8.61 -18.58 -18.71
C GLY A 489 9.26 -17.82 -17.56
N PHE A 490 9.62 -16.56 -17.81
CA PHE A 490 10.24 -15.71 -16.80
C PHE A 490 9.29 -15.43 -15.62
N VAL A 491 8.05 -15.02 -15.91
CA VAL A 491 7.06 -14.69 -14.89
C VAL A 491 6.70 -15.91 -14.03
N PRO A 492 6.37 -17.09 -14.59
CA PRO A 492 6.17 -18.33 -13.83
C PRO A 492 7.35 -18.66 -12.89
N GLN A 493 8.59 -18.62 -13.38
CA GLN A 493 9.77 -18.88 -12.55
C GLN A 493 9.85 -17.90 -11.37
N VAL A 494 9.69 -16.60 -11.64
CA VAL A 494 9.81 -15.55 -10.63
C VAL A 494 8.71 -15.61 -9.58
N VAL A 495 7.49 -15.98 -9.97
CA VAL A 495 6.36 -16.18 -9.06
C VAL A 495 6.54 -17.46 -8.23
N LYS A 496 7.03 -18.54 -8.85
CA LYS A 496 7.34 -19.81 -8.17
C LYS A 496 8.40 -19.62 -7.10
N ASP A 497 9.46 -18.87 -7.38
CA ASP A 497 10.48 -18.48 -6.40
C ASP A 497 9.84 -17.81 -5.16
N LEU A 498 8.93 -16.85 -5.37
CA LEU A 498 8.24 -16.15 -4.27
C LEU A 498 7.40 -17.09 -3.41
N ILE A 499 6.65 -18.00 -4.06
CA ILE A 499 5.77 -18.96 -3.37
C ILE A 499 6.62 -19.94 -2.55
N ASN A 500 7.65 -20.52 -3.16
CA ASN A 500 8.52 -21.49 -2.50
C ASN A 500 9.24 -20.88 -1.31
N GLU A 501 9.77 -19.66 -1.46
CA GLU A 501 10.41 -18.95 -0.36
C GLU A 501 9.40 -18.65 0.76
N ARG A 502 8.18 -18.25 0.40
CA ARG A 502 7.13 -17.99 1.39
C ARG A 502 6.74 -19.24 2.17
N ILE A 503 6.71 -20.41 1.52
CA ILE A 503 6.44 -21.70 2.17
C ILE A 503 7.51 -21.98 3.23
N LYS A 504 8.80 -21.85 2.89
CA LYS A 504 9.92 -22.02 3.83
C LYS A 504 9.81 -21.07 5.01
N ILE A 505 9.60 -19.77 4.75
CA ILE A 505 9.45 -18.76 5.82
C ILE A 505 8.24 -19.08 6.72
N LYS A 506 7.10 -19.49 6.16
CA LYS A 506 5.93 -19.89 6.98
C LYS A 506 6.21 -21.13 7.84
N GLN A 507 6.99 -22.10 7.36
CA GLN A 507 7.40 -23.26 8.15
C GLN A 507 8.29 -22.85 9.33
N GLU A 508 9.26 -21.96 9.09
CA GLU A 508 10.11 -21.41 10.15
C GLU A 508 9.32 -20.55 11.14
N LEU A 509 8.36 -19.75 10.66
CA LEU A 509 7.50 -18.90 11.47
C LEU A 509 6.67 -19.73 12.48
N LYS A 510 6.16 -20.90 12.08
CA LYS A 510 5.41 -21.81 12.98
C LYS A 510 6.24 -22.31 14.17
N LYS A 511 7.58 -22.30 14.05
CA LYS A 511 8.51 -22.72 15.11
C LYS A 511 8.85 -21.60 16.10
N GLN A 512 8.43 -20.36 15.84
CA GLN A 512 8.78 -19.20 16.66
C GLN A 512 7.60 -18.74 17.54
N LYS A 513 7.90 -18.22 18.74
CA LYS A 513 6.93 -17.54 19.60
C LYS A 513 6.63 -16.13 19.09
N LYS A 514 5.36 -15.69 19.16
CA LYS A 514 4.87 -14.45 18.54
C LYS A 514 5.57 -13.19 19.04
N GLU A 515 6.06 -13.22 20.27
CA GLU A 515 6.67 -12.09 20.97
C GLU A 515 8.14 -11.87 20.57
N THR A 516 8.75 -12.81 19.85
CA THR A 516 10.17 -12.75 19.48
C THR A 516 10.41 -11.83 18.28
N ILE A 517 11.57 -11.16 18.27
CA ILE A 517 12.05 -10.37 17.12
C ILE A 517 12.10 -11.25 15.86
N LYS A 518 12.56 -12.49 16.00
CA LYS A 518 12.63 -13.45 14.89
C LYS A 518 11.26 -13.75 14.29
N TYR A 519 10.21 -13.92 15.11
CA TYR A 519 8.85 -14.08 14.60
C TYR A 519 8.40 -12.85 13.81
N ARG A 520 8.62 -11.65 14.36
CA ARG A 520 8.27 -10.38 13.69
C ARG A 520 8.95 -10.26 12.33
N ASP A 521 10.23 -10.57 12.24
CA ASP A 521 11.00 -10.45 11.01
C ASP A 521 10.59 -11.49 9.96
N LEU A 522 10.35 -12.74 10.38
CA LEU A 522 9.81 -13.79 9.49
C LEU A 522 8.38 -13.45 9.03
N TYR A 523 7.56 -12.86 9.90
CA TYR A 523 6.22 -12.42 9.55
C TYR A 523 6.25 -11.30 8.50
N ALA A 524 7.17 -10.34 8.65
CA ALA A 524 7.38 -9.28 7.67
C ALA A 524 7.87 -9.83 6.32
N GLN A 525 8.76 -10.83 6.32
CA GLN A 525 9.22 -11.51 5.11
C GLN A 525 8.07 -12.23 4.39
N GLN A 526 7.27 -13.03 5.10
CA GLN A 526 6.13 -13.70 4.44
C GLN A 526 5.09 -12.69 3.93
N TYR A 527 4.93 -11.54 4.60
CA TYR A 527 4.05 -10.47 4.18
C TYR A 527 4.53 -9.84 2.87
N ALA A 528 5.82 -9.52 2.76
CA ALA A 528 6.42 -8.99 1.54
C ALA A 528 6.26 -9.97 0.36
N LEU A 529 6.57 -11.26 0.58
CA LEU A 529 6.45 -12.31 -0.43
C LEU A 529 4.99 -12.48 -0.89
N LYS A 530 4.02 -12.50 0.04
CA LYS A 530 2.58 -12.56 -0.29
C LYS A 530 2.13 -11.35 -1.10
N THR A 531 2.57 -10.16 -0.68
CA THR A 531 2.19 -8.90 -1.30
C THR A 531 2.64 -8.83 -2.76
N VAL A 532 3.91 -9.16 -3.03
CA VAL A 532 4.45 -9.12 -4.40
C VAL A 532 3.87 -10.25 -5.26
N SER A 533 3.77 -11.48 -4.72
CA SER A 533 3.24 -12.63 -5.49
C SER A 533 1.79 -12.43 -5.94
N ASN A 534 0.90 -12.02 -5.03
CA ASN A 534 -0.52 -11.80 -5.36
C ASN A 534 -0.74 -10.66 -6.36
N ALA A 535 0.18 -9.68 -6.42
CA ALA A 535 0.09 -8.54 -7.32
C ALA A 535 0.48 -8.86 -8.78
N PHE A 536 1.15 -9.98 -9.06
CA PHE A 536 1.60 -10.33 -10.42
C PHE A 536 0.44 -10.46 -11.41
N TYR A 537 -0.70 -11.04 -10.99
CA TYR A 537 -1.88 -11.14 -11.85
C TYR A 537 -2.33 -9.76 -12.36
N GLY A 538 -2.53 -8.82 -11.44
CA GLY A 538 -2.94 -7.46 -11.80
C GLY A 538 -1.88 -6.74 -12.64
N TYR A 539 -0.59 -7.00 -12.37
CA TYR A 539 0.52 -6.44 -13.13
C TYR A 539 0.51 -6.87 -14.61
N LEU A 540 0.26 -8.15 -14.91
CA LEU A 540 0.21 -8.67 -16.29
C LEU A 540 -0.89 -8.02 -17.14
N GLY A 541 -1.98 -7.56 -16.50
CA GLY A 541 -3.09 -6.87 -17.14
C GLY A 541 -3.07 -5.34 -17.02
N PHE A 542 -2.06 -4.76 -16.36
CA PHE A 542 -1.99 -3.31 -16.16
C PHE A 542 -1.32 -2.62 -17.36
N ALA A 543 -2.04 -1.67 -17.97
CA ALA A 543 -1.66 -1.07 -19.26
C ALA A 543 -0.25 -0.47 -19.29
N ALA A 544 0.23 0.09 -18.16
CA ALA A 544 1.56 0.71 -18.08
C ALA A 544 2.71 -0.27 -17.74
N SER A 545 2.43 -1.56 -17.54
CA SER A 545 3.43 -2.56 -17.17
C SER A 545 4.41 -2.89 -18.30
N ARG A 546 5.66 -3.22 -17.93
CA ARG A 546 6.71 -3.70 -18.84
C ARG A 546 6.42 -5.10 -19.38
N TRP A 547 6.03 -6.04 -18.52
CA TRP A 547 5.63 -7.40 -18.90
C TRP A 547 4.11 -7.53 -19.13
N TYR A 548 3.48 -6.49 -19.66
CA TYR A 548 2.06 -6.52 -20.01
C TYR A 548 1.81 -7.52 -21.15
N LEU A 549 0.84 -8.41 -20.96
CA LEU A 549 0.18 -9.10 -22.07
C LEU A 549 -1.25 -9.46 -21.66
N ARG A 550 -2.24 -8.85 -22.31
CA ARG A 550 -3.66 -9.05 -22.00
C ARG A 550 -4.10 -10.54 -22.01
N PRO A 551 -3.71 -11.37 -22.99
CA PRO A 551 -3.91 -12.82 -22.95
C PRO A 551 -3.46 -13.50 -21.66
N CYS A 552 -2.37 -13.08 -21.02
CA CYS A 552 -1.91 -13.66 -19.75
C CYS A 552 -2.90 -13.40 -18.61
N ALA A 553 -3.41 -12.17 -18.50
CA ALA A 553 -4.42 -11.82 -17.51
C ALA A 553 -5.76 -12.51 -17.80
N GLN A 554 -6.16 -12.61 -19.08
CA GLN A 554 -7.35 -13.36 -19.50
C GLN A 554 -7.24 -14.84 -19.12
N ALA A 555 -6.11 -15.49 -19.43
CA ALA A 555 -5.88 -16.88 -19.11
C ALA A 555 -5.90 -17.15 -17.62
N THR A 556 -5.25 -16.29 -16.83
CA THR A 556 -5.24 -16.41 -15.37
C THR A 556 -6.66 -16.43 -14.80
N THR A 557 -7.53 -15.50 -15.26
CA THR A 557 -8.94 -15.49 -14.82
C THR A 557 -9.75 -16.65 -15.40
N ALA A 558 -9.52 -17.06 -16.65
CA ALA A 558 -10.20 -18.19 -17.29
C ALA A 558 -9.94 -19.50 -16.55
N PHE A 559 -8.68 -19.80 -16.24
CA PHE A 559 -8.34 -20.95 -15.42
C PHE A 559 -8.91 -20.84 -14.01
N GLY A 560 -8.91 -19.64 -13.40
CA GLY A 560 -9.54 -19.42 -12.09
C GLY A 560 -11.02 -19.82 -12.10
N ARG A 561 -11.78 -19.36 -13.10
CA ARG A 561 -13.19 -19.76 -13.27
C ARG A 561 -13.32 -21.27 -13.53
N TYR A 562 -12.50 -21.83 -14.41
CA TYR A 562 -12.50 -23.25 -14.75
C TYR A 562 -12.31 -24.13 -13.51
N TYR A 563 -11.32 -23.83 -12.67
CA TYR A 563 -11.05 -24.62 -11.48
C TYR A 563 -12.11 -24.49 -10.40
N ILE A 564 -12.69 -23.30 -10.21
CA ILE A 564 -13.84 -23.17 -9.30
C ILE A 564 -15.03 -24.00 -9.81
N HIS A 565 -15.35 -23.95 -11.10
CA HIS A 565 -16.40 -24.80 -11.67
C HIS A 565 -16.08 -26.30 -11.54
N LYS A 566 -14.81 -26.70 -11.76
CA LYS A 566 -14.38 -28.08 -11.57
C LYS A 566 -14.62 -28.56 -10.15
N ILE A 567 -14.27 -27.75 -9.14
CA ILE A 567 -14.47 -28.10 -7.73
C ILE A 567 -15.95 -28.14 -7.39
N ILE A 568 -16.76 -27.21 -7.88
CA ILE A 568 -18.22 -27.23 -7.70
C ILE A 568 -18.80 -28.55 -8.23
N ASN A 569 -18.44 -28.94 -9.45
CA ASN A 569 -18.90 -30.19 -10.04
C ASN A 569 -18.46 -31.42 -9.24
N MET A 570 -17.25 -31.41 -8.66
CA MET A 570 -16.78 -32.49 -7.78
C MET A 570 -17.55 -32.52 -6.46
N ALA A 571 -17.81 -31.36 -5.86
CA ALA A 571 -18.57 -31.24 -4.63
C ALA A 571 -20.01 -31.74 -4.81
N GLU A 572 -20.67 -31.38 -5.91
CA GLU A 572 -22.02 -31.85 -6.24
C GLU A 572 -22.07 -33.38 -6.43
N LYS A 573 -21.06 -33.97 -7.08
CA LYS A 573 -20.95 -35.43 -7.24
C LYS A 573 -20.81 -36.18 -5.91
N GLU A 574 -20.21 -35.55 -4.90
CA GLU A 574 -20.11 -36.11 -3.55
C GLU A 574 -21.29 -35.73 -2.63
N ASN A 575 -22.35 -35.15 -3.21
CA ASN A 575 -23.57 -34.67 -2.56
C ASN A 575 -23.37 -33.51 -1.56
N PHE A 576 -22.30 -32.72 -1.73
CA PHE A 576 -22.17 -31.46 -1.00
C PHE A 576 -23.03 -30.37 -1.66
N LYS A 577 -23.75 -29.61 -0.83
CA LYS A 577 -24.50 -28.44 -1.30
C LYS A 577 -23.61 -27.19 -1.24
N ILE A 578 -23.44 -26.51 -2.36
CA ILE A 578 -22.72 -25.23 -2.41
C ILE A 578 -23.64 -24.12 -1.91
N ILE A 579 -23.18 -23.37 -0.91
CA ILE A 579 -23.89 -22.21 -0.36
C ILE A 579 -23.48 -20.93 -1.09
N TYR A 580 -22.17 -20.79 -1.33
CA TYR A 580 -21.55 -19.60 -1.91
C TYR A 580 -20.16 -19.95 -2.46
N GLY A 581 -19.60 -19.11 -3.32
CA GLY A 581 -18.22 -19.19 -3.76
C GLY A 581 -17.75 -17.82 -4.23
N ASP A 582 -16.60 -17.37 -3.73
CA ASP A 582 -16.02 -16.07 -4.05
C ASP A 582 -14.63 -16.26 -4.63
N THR A 583 -14.52 -16.19 -5.96
CA THR A 583 -13.25 -16.09 -6.70
C THR A 583 -12.29 -17.28 -6.53
N ASP A 584 -11.74 -17.48 -5.34
CA ASP A 584 -10.79 -18.49 -4.91
C ASP A 584 -11.33 -19.40 -3.80
N SER A 585 -12.50 -19.11 -3.25
CA SER A 585 -13.10 -19.87 -2.16
C SER A 585 -14.48 -20.46 -2.50
N ILE A 586 -14.81 -21.57 -1.85
CA ILE A 586 -16.12 -22.23 -1.90
C ILE A 586 -16.63 -22.58 -0.51
N PHE A 587 -17.94 -22.42 -0.31
CA PHE A 587 -18.64 -22.68 0.94
C PHE A 587 -19.55 -23.88 0.75
N LEU A 588 -19.25 -24.98 1.43
CA LEU A 588 -20.01 -26.21 1.36
C LEU A 588 -20.83 -26.39 2.62
N LYS A 589 -22.11 -26.74 2.47
CA LYS A 589 -22.93 -27.24 3.56
C LYS A 589 -22.56 -28.71 3.79
N THR A 590 -22.02 -29.01 4.96
CA THR A 590 -21.57 -30.36 5.31
C THR A 590 -22.66 -31.17 6.02
N GLY A 591 -23.66 -30.54 6.65
CA GLY A 591 -24.71 -31.26 7.36
C GLY A 591 -24.13 -32.14 8.47
N ASN A 592 -24.44 -33.44 8.47
CA ASN A 592 -23.87 -34.43 9.41
C ASN A 592 -22.62 -35.13 8.86
N THR A 593 -21.99 -34.57 7.83
CA THR A 593 -20.79 -35.15 7.22
C THR A 593 -19.62 -35.18 8.21
N THR A 594 -18.90 -36.31 8.23
CA THR A 594 -17.74 -36.50 9.11
C THR A 594 -16.53 -35.68 8.63
N LYS A 595 -15.59 -35.42 9.55
CA LYS A 595 -14.34 -34.71 9.19
C LYS A 595 -13.51 -35.49 8.18
N GLU A 596 -13.61 -36.82 8.21
CA GLU A 596 -12.91 -37.74 7.32
C GLU A 596 -13.36 -37.53 5.87
N LYS A 597 -14.67 -37.42 5.61
CA LYS A 597 -15.19 -37.18 4.26
C LYS A 597 -14.80 -35.81 3.72
N ILE A 598 -14.74 -34.77 4.57
CA ILE A 598 -14.24 -33.43 4.19
C ILE A 598 -12.76 -33.53 3.76
N HIS A 599 -11.96 -34.31 4.49
CA HIS A 599 -10.55 -34.51 4.17
C HIS A 599 -10.36 -35.35 2.90
N GLU A 600 -11.18 -36.38 2.70
CA GLU A 600 -11.19 -37.21 1.49
C GLU A 600 -11.53 -36.37 0.25
N PHE A 601 -12.59 -35.57 0.30
CA PHE A 601 -12.96 -34.62 -0.75
C PHE A 601 -11.79 -33.71 -1.12
N LEU A 602 -11.13 -33.11 -0.11
CA LEU A 602 -9.98 -32.23 -0.31
C LEU A 602 -8.83 -32.95 -1.02
N ASN A 603 -8.50 -34.17 -0.58
CA ASN A 603 -7.46 -35.00 -1.16
C ASN A 603 -7.80 -35.37 -2.61
N ASN A 604 -9.05 -35.72 -2.89
CA ASN A 604 -9.53 -36.04 -4.23
C ASN A 604 -9.46 -34.83 -5.16
N VAL A 605 -9.88 -33.65 -4.70
CA VAL A 605 -9.72 -32.39 -5.46
C VAL A 605 -8.26 -32.12 -5.77
N ASN A 606 -7.39 -32.13 -4.76
CA ASN A 606 -5.97 -31.79 -4.92
C ASN A 606 -5.23 -32.74 -5.87
N LYS A 607 -5.60 -34.04 -5.92
CA LYS A 607 -5.06 -35.00 -6.92
C LYS A 607 -5.36 -34.60 -8.37
N THR A 608 -6.39 -33.78 -8.61
CA THR A 608 -6.80 -33.37 -9.96
C THR A 608 -6.31 -31.98 -10.37
N LEU A 609 -5.66 -31.25 -9.46
CA LEU A 609 -5.13 -29.91 -9.72
C LEU A 609 -3.69 -30.02 -10.27
N PRO A 610 -3.31 -29.23 -11.28
CA PRO A 610 -1.97 -29.34 -11.85
C PRO A 610 -0.94 -28.53 -11.07
N GLY A 611 0.32 -28.92 -11.25
CA GLY A 611 1.48 -28.16 -10.81
C GLY A 611 1.49 -27.93 -9.30
N ILE A 612 1.49 -26.65 -8.91
CA ILE A 612 1.59 -26.23 -7.50
C ILE A 612 0.24 -25.73 -6.93
N MET A 613 -0.84 -25.88 -7.70
CA MET A 613 -2.18 -25.51 -7.26
C MET A 613 -2.63 -26.42 -6.12
N GLU A 614 -3.18 -25.82 -5.07
CA GLU A 614 -3.62 -26.55 -3.89
C GLU A 614 -4.83 -25.84 -3.28
N LEU A 615 -5.88 -26.61 -3.01
CA LEU A 615 -7.03 -26.21 -2.22
C LEU A 615 -6.75 -26.55 -0.75
N GLU A 616 -7.06 -25.62 0.16
CA GLU A 616 -6.92 -25.79 1.60
C GLU A 616 -8.31 -25.74 2.25
N HIS A 617 -8.50 -26.52 3.32
CA HIS A 617 -9.66 -26.34 4.22
C HIS A 617 -9.34 -25.20 5.19
N GLU A 618 -9.88 -24.02 4.93
CA GLU A 618 -9.58 -22.80 5.70
C GLU A 618 -10.28 -22.82 7.07
N GLY A 619 -11.50 -23.33 7.14
CA GLY A 619 -12.22 -23.41 8.41
C GLY A 619 -13.58 -24.08 8.33
N SER A 620 -14.08 -24.48 9.50
CA SER A 620 -15.43 -24.99 9.70
C SER A 620 -16.22 -24.06 10.62
N PHE A 621 -17.48 -23.83 10.27
CA PHE A 621 -18.36 -22.88 10.95
C PHE A 621 -19.65 -23.57 11.37
N ILE A 622 -20.07 -23.30 12.61
CA ILE A 622 -21.32 -23.82 13.18
C ILE A 622 -22.50 -23.26 12.39
N ARG A 623 -22.48 -21.94 12.13
CA ARG A 623 -23.55 -21.20 11.49
C ARG A 623 -23.01 -20.10 10.59
N GLY A 624 -23.75 -19.79 9.54
CA GLY A 624 -23.47 -18.66 8.67
C GLY A 624 -24.74 -18.07 8.09
N ILE A 625 -24.79 -16.74 7.98
CA ILE A 625 -25.90 -16.02 7.36
C ILE A 625 -25.45 -15.36 6.07
N PHE A 626 -26.22 -15.60 5.01
CA PHE A 626 -26.04 -15.01 3.69
C PHE A 626 -27.29 -14.20 3.35
N VAL A 627 -27.11 -12.96 2.89
CA VAL A 627 -28.24 -12.02 2.72
C VAL A 627 -28.66 -11.89 1.27
N ALA A 628 -29.93 -11.53 1.04
CA ALA A 628 -30.46 -11.28 -0.30
C ALA A 628 -29.94 -9.95 -0.89
N LYS A 629 -29.99 -9.82 -2.22
CA LYS A 629 -29.79 -8.54 -2.91
C LYS A 629 -30.86 -7.53 -2.48
N LYS A 630 -30.58 -6.24 -2.65
CA LYS A 630 -31.56 -5.17 -2.36
C LYS A 630 -32.85 -5.30 -3.18
N THR A 631 -32.76 -5.88 -4.37
CA THR A 631 -33.88 -6.17 -5.26
C THR A 631 -34.76 -7.32 -4.76
N GLY A 632 -34.34 -8.04 -3.72
CA GLY A 632 -35.03 -9.23 -3.21
C GLY A 632 -34.76 -10.51 -4.01
N ILE A 633 -34.33 -10.39 -5.27
CA ILE A 633 -34.05 -11.52 -6.16
C ILE A 633 -32.61 -12.00 -5.98
N GLY A 634 -32.47 -13.16 -5.35
CA GLY A 634 -31.20 -13.88 -5.18
C GLY A 634 -30.23 -13.25 -4.16
N GLY A 635 -29.01 -13.78 -4.09
CA GLY A 635 -28.06 -13.51 -3.01
C GLY A 635 -27.10 -12.35 -3.24
N ALA A 636 -26.85 -11.56 -2.19
CA ALA A 636 -25.86 -10.51 -2.21
C ALA A 636 -24.44 -11.07 -2.12
N LYS A 637 -23.74 -11.04 -3.25
CA LYS A 637 -22.32 -11.41 -3.35
C LYS A 637 -21.49 -10.64 -2.31
N LYS A 638 -20.50 -11.35 -1.72
CA LYS A 638 -19.56 -10.84 -0.72
C LYS A 638 -20.19 -10.32 0.58
N LYS A 639 -21.45 -10.65 0.88
CA LYS A 639 -22.15 -10.23 2.11
C LYS A 639 -22.60 -11.42 2.95
N TYR A 640 -21.78 -11.79 3.93
CA TYR A 640 -22.04 -12.92 4.81
C TYR A 640 -21.37 -12.74 6.18
N ALA A 641 -21.88 -13.46 7.17
CA ALA A 641 -21.25 -13.57 8.47
C ALA A 641 -21.23 -15.03 8.93
N LEU A 642 -20.13 -15.47 9.57
CA LEU A 642 -19.89 -16.85 9.96
C LEU A 642 -19.54 -16.92 11.45
N LEU A 643 -19.99 -17.97 12.12
CA LEU A 643 -19.66 -18.29 13.51
C LEU A 643 -18.82 -19.57 13.56
N ASP A 644 -17.58 -19.48 14.04
CA ASP A 644 -16.69 -20.63 14.18
C ASP A 644 -16.95 -21.44 15.46
N ASN A 645 -16.29 -22.60 15.59
CA ASN A 645 -16.41 -23.48 16.75
C ASN A 645 -15.84 -22.90 18.06
N LYS A 646 -15.11 -21.77 18.00
CA LYS A 646 -14.54 -21.08 19.15
C LYS A 646 -15.40 -19.89 19.59
N GLY A 647 -16.52 -19.65 18.92
CA GLY A 647 -17.41 -18.52 19.18
C GLY A 647 -17.00 -17.22 18.46
N ASN A 648 -16.00 -17.24 17.58
CA ASN A 648 -15.58 -16.05 16.83
C ASN A 648 -16.50 -15.83 15.63
N ILE A 649 -16.82 -14.56 15.39
CA ILE A 649 -17.65 -14.15 14.26
C ILE A 649 -16.80 -13.46 13.19
N THR A 650 -16.89 -13.95 11.96
CA THR A 650 -16.28 -13.33 10.78
C THR A 650 -17.36 -12.63 9.96
N ILE A 651 -17.25 -11.31 9.78
CA ILE A 651 -18.20 -10.48 9.01
C ILE A 651 -17.53 -10.02 7.70
N ARG A 652 -18.26 -10.11 6.57
CA ARG A 652 -17.78 -9.72 5.24
C ARG A 652 -18.82 -8.93 4.46
N GLY A 653 -18.39 -7.80 3.86
CA GLY A 653 -19.15 -6.92 2.97
C GLY A 653 -20.38 -6.22 3.53
N PHE A 654 -20.62 -6.36 4.83
CA PHE A 654 -21.58 -5.57 5.58
C PHE A 654 -21.06 -4.13 5.84
N GLU A 655 -21.90 -3.30 6.43
CA GLU A 655 -21.67 -1.89 6.69
C GLU A 655 -20.58 -1.62 7.75
N GLN A 656 -20.14 -2.63 8.49
CA GLN A 656 -19.16 -2.54 9.58
C GLN A 656 -17.84 -1.83 9.21
N VAL A 657 -17.35 -1.99 7.97
CA VAL A 657 -16.08 -1.38 7.49
C VAL A 657 -16.28 -0.14 6.62
N ARG A 658 -17.51 0.37 6.55
CA ARG A 658 -17.88 1.50 5.69
C ARG A 658 -17.89 2.81 6.48
N ARG A 659 -17.02 3.74 6.07
CA ARG A 659 -16.87 5.06 6.69
C ARG A 659 -18.12 5.94 6.64
N ASP A 660 -18.97 5.70 5.64
CA ASP A 660 -20.22 6.43 5.45
C ASP A 660 -21.39 5.92 6.32
N TRP A 661 -21.11 5.02 7.28
CA TRP A 661 -22.07 4.52 8.27
C TRP A 661 -21.66 4.92 9.68
N SER A 662 -22.63 5.29 10.51
CA SER A 662 -22.36 5.69 11.89
C SER A 662 -21.94 4.51 12.76
N PRO A 663 -21.14 4.74 13.82
CA PRO A 663 -20.79 3.70 14.80
C PRO A 663 -22.02 2.99 15.36
N LEU A 664 -23.11 3.70 15.65
CA LEU A 664 -24.37 3.11 16.13
C LEU A 664 -24.91 2.05 15.16
N ALA A 665 -24.92 2.34 13.85
CA ALA A 665 -25.44 1.41 12.86
C ALA A 665 -24.60 0.13 12.78
N LYS A 666 -23.28 0.27 12.91
CA LYS A 666 -22.32 -0.84 12.88
C LYS A 666 -22.43 -1.70 14.12
N GLU A 667 -22.41 -1.09 15.30
CA GLU A 667 -22.62 -1.79 16.58
C GLU A 667 -23.96 -2.52 16.58
N THR A 668 -25.01 -1.87 16.08
CA THR A 668 -26.34 -2.47 15.97
C THR A 668 -26.32 -3.69 15.03
N GLN A 669 -25.70 -3.54 13.87
CA GLN A 669 -25.56 -4.60 12.88
C GLN A 669 -24.76 -5.79 13.43
N GLU A 670 -23.63 -5.54 14.05
CA GLU A 670 -22.75 -6.56 14.65
C GLU A 670 -23.45 -7.30 15.77
N LYS A 671 -24.17 -6.59 16.64
CA LYS A 671 -24.95 -7.22 17.71
C LYS A 671 -26.09 -8.08 17.17
N ILE A 672 -26.81 -7.61 16.14
CA ILE A 672 -27.86 -8.39 15.48
C ILE A 672 -27.27 -9.63 14.81
N LEU A 673 -26.17 -9.51 14.07
CA LEU A 673 -25.48 -10.67 13.48
C LEU A 673 -25.08 -11.68 14.56
N THR A 674 -24.49 -11.21 15.66
CA THR A 674 -24.11 -12.04 16.80
C THR A 674 -25.31 -12.79 17.38
N LEU A 675 -26.41 -12.10 17.65
CA LEU A 675 -27.62 -12.73 18.20
C LEU A 675 -28.23 -13.74 17.22
N VAL A 676 -28.34 -13.39 15.94
CA VAL A 676 -28.87 -14.27 14.90
C VAL A 676 -28.00 -15.52 14.71
N LEU A 677 -26.69 -15.36 14.64
CA LEU A 677 -25.74 -16.48 14.54
C LEU A 677 -25.73 -17.35 15.80
N ASN A 678 -26.28 -16.89 16.92
CA ASN A 678 -26.49 -17.65 18.15
C ASN A 678 -27.94 -18.14 18.35
N ASN A 679 -28.79 -18.11 17.31
CA ASN A 679 -30.19 -18.55 17.33
C ASN A 679 -31.09 -17.73 18.27
N LYS A 680 -30.67 -16.51 18.61
CA LYS A 680 -31.38 -15.57 19.49
C LYS A 680 -32.18 -14.53 18.69
N LYS A 681 -33.02 -15.02 17.76
CA LYS A 681 -33.82 -14.17 16.85
C LYS A 681 -34.67 -13.14 17.60
N GLN A 682 -35.37 -13.54 18.65
CA GLN A 682 -36.23 -12.63 19.41
C GLN A 682 -35.44 -11.56 20.17
N GLU A 683 -34.29 -11.92 20.74
CA GLU A 683 -33.39 -10.95 21.39
C GLU A 683 -32.89 -9.91 20.37
N ALA A 684 -32.58 -10.31 19.13
CA ALA A 684 -32.17 -9.40 18.08
C ALA A 684 -33.25 -8.38 17.71
N ILE A 685 -34.51 -8.82 17.65
CA ILE A 685 -35.68 -7.97 17.40
C ILE A 685 -35.87 -6.98 18.55
N ASN A 686 -35.85 -7.46 19.79
CA ASN A 686 -36.03 -6.64 20.99
C ASN A 686 -34.91 -5.59 21.11
N TYR A 687 -33.67 -5.99 20.85
CA TYR A 687 -32.53 -5.08 20.82
C TYR A 687 -32.69 -3.97 19.77
N LEU A 688 -33.11 -4.32 18.54
CA LEU A 688 -33.38 -3.30 17.51
C LEU A 688 -34.50 -2.35 17.94
N LYS A 689 -35.60 -2.84 18.50
CA LYS A 689 -36.70 -2.00 19.03
C LYS A 689 -36.21 -1.04 20.10
N GLN A 690 -35.33 -1.50 21.00
CA GLN A 690 -34.73 -0.66 22.04
C GLN A 690 -33.86 0.44 21.45
N ILE A 691 -32.98 0.13 20.47
CA ILE A 691 -32.16 1.13 19.77
C ILE A 691 -33.04 2.17 19.06
N ILE A 692 -34.14 1.74 18.43
CA ILE A 692 -35.09 2.65 17.77
C ILE A 692 -35.74 3.59 18.81
N LYS A 693 -36.13 3.06 19.96
CA LYS A 693 -36.68 3.86 21.07
C LYS A 693 -35.65 4.88 21.57
N ASP A 694 -34.43 4.45 21.88
CA ASP A 694 -33.37 5.34 22.39
C ASP A 694 -32.97 6.42 21.39
N LEU A 695 -32.99 6.11 20.09
CA LEU A 695 -32.75 7.08 19.03
C LEU A 695 -33.86 8.13 18.93
N LYS A 696 -35.14 7.72 19.07
CA LYS A 696 -36.29 8.64 19.08
C LYS A 696 -36.32 9.50 20.34
N ASP A 697 -36.02 8.90 21.50
CA ASP A 697 -35.94 9.56 22.81
C ASP A 697 -34.70 10.46 22.97
N LYS A 698 -33.87 10.62 21.93
CA LYS A 698 -32.61 11.38 21.93
C LYS A 698 -31.55 10.91 22.95
N LYS A 699 -31.61 9.65 23.40
CA LYS A 699 -30.68 9.07 24.39
C LYS A 699 -29.34 8.62 23.81
N ILE A 700 -29.24 8.52 22.49
CA ILE A 700 -27.98 8.16 21.82
C ILE A 700 -27.00 9.34 21.88
N LYS A 701 -25.78 9.06 22.36
CA LYS A 701 -24.66 10.01 22.37
C LYS A 701 -24.20 10.34 20.95
N LYS A 702 -23.86 11.61 20.69
CA LYS A 702 -23.48 12.10 19.35
C LYS A 702 -22.27 11.38 18.76
N GLU A 703 -21.35 10.91 19.61
CA GLU A 703 -20.14 10.17 19.23
C GLU A 703 -20.47 8.92 18.42
N LYS A 704 -21.63 8.30 18.69
CA LYS A 704 -22.12 7.13 17.95
C LYS A 704 -22.77 7.45 16.60
N LEU A 705 -22.90 8.72 16.25
CA LEU A 705 -23.66 9.19 15.09
C LEU A 705 -22.78 9.84 14.01
N GLY A 706 -21.51 10.11 14.30
CA GLY A 706 -20.60 10.72 13.32
C GLY A 706 -20.38 9.84 12.08
N ILE A 707 -20.48 10.45 10.90
CA ILE A 707 -20.27 9.82 9.59
C ILE A 707 -19.01 10.41 8.97
N TYR A 708 -18.17 9.56 8.36
CA TYR A 708 -16.92 9.98 7.76
C TYR A 708 -17.00 10.01 6.23
N THR A 709 -16.48 11.06 5.60
CA THR A 709 -16.35 11.12 4.14
C THR A 709 -15.11 11.91 3.75
N GLN A 710 -14.39 11.43 2.73
CA GLN A 710 -13.21 12.12 2.19
C GLN A 710 -13.63 13.19 1.19
N LEU A 711 -13.08 14.38 1.33
CA LEU A 711 -13.14 15.40 0.30
C LEU A 711 -12.07 15.10 -0.74
N THR A 712 -12.45 14.90 -1.99
CA THR A 712 -11.52 14.52 -3.08
C THR A 712 -10.95 15.72 -3.82
N ARG A 713 -11.53 16.90 -3.59
CA ARG A 713 -11.21 18.18 -4.22
C ARG A 713 -11.64 19.33 -3.29
N SER A 714 -11.30 20.56 -3.64
CA SER A 714 -11.76 21.75 -2.91
C SER A 714 -13.29 21.82 -2.97
N VAL A 715 -13.91 22.32 -1.90
CA VAL A 715 -15.38 22.35 -1.76
C VAL A 715 -16.08 23.10 -2.90
N ASP A 716 -15.41 24.06 -3.53
CA ASP A 716 -15.95 24.86 -4.64
C ASP A 716 -15.89 24.14 -5.99
N LYS A 717 -15.12 23.06 -6.11
CA LYS A 717 -14.98 22.25 -7.34
C LYS A 717 -15.97 21.08 -7.42
N TYR A 718 -16.90 20.98 -6.47
CA TYR A 718 -17.96 19.97 -6.47
C TYR A 718 -19.17 20.47 -7.26
N THR A 719 -19.57 19.70 -8.27
CA THR A 719 -20.81 19.97 -9.03
C THR A 719 -22.05 19.58 -8.23
N GLN A 720 -22.00 18.44 -7.53
CA GLN A 720 -23.07 18.00 -6.63
C GLN A 720 -22.66 18.22 -5.17
N ILE A 721 -23.46 19.00 -4.44
CA ILE A 721 -23.22 19.29 -3.01
C ILE A 721 -23.88 18.20 -2.16
N GLY A 722 -23.08 17.19 -1.80
CA GLY A 722 -23.47 16.18 -0.82
C GLY A 722 -23.35 16.68 0.63
N PRO A 723 -23.84 15.90 1.62
CA PRO A 723 -23.80 16.26 3.04
C PRO A 723 -22.41 16.64 3.56
N HIS A 724 -21.39 15.84 3.22
CA HIS A 724 -20.00 16.12 3.57
C HIS A 724 -19.50 17.47 3.00
N VAL A 725 -19.82 17.79 1.73
CA VAL A 725 -19.43 19.06 1.12
C VAL A 725 -20.14 20.23 1.80
N ALA A 726 -21.44 20.10 2.10
CA ALA A 726 -22.20 21.13 2.80
C ALA A 726 -21.66 21.37 4.22
N ALA A 727 -21.40 20.30 4.98
CA ALA A 727 -20.78 20.39 6.30
C ALA A 727 -19.41 21.08 6.23
N ALA A 728 -18.59 20.73 5.23
CA ALA A 728 -17.29 21.36 5.00
C ALA A 728 -17.43 22.84 4.65
N LYS A 729 -18.34 23.22 3.75
CA LYS A 729 -18.58 24.64 3.39
C LYS A 729 -19.00 25.47 4.62
N LYS A 730 -19.92 24.96 5.44
CA LYS A 730 -20.34 25.62 6.68
C LYS A 730 -19.18 25.76 7.67
N ALA A 731 -18.35 24.73 7.81
CA ALA A 731 -17.17 24.77 8.67
C ALA A 731 -16.12 25.78 8.16
N ILE A 732 -15.89 25.84 6.84
CA ILE A 732 -15.00 26.83 6.20
C ILE A 732 -15.51 28.25 6.45
N ALA A 733 -16.82 28.48 6.34
CA ALA A 733 -17.42 29.78 6.67
C ALA A 733 -17.24 30.17 8.14
N LYS A 734 -17.11 29.19 9.05
CA LYS A 734 -16.75 29.38 10.47
C LYS A 734 -15.23 29.45 10.70
N GLY A 735 -14.43 29.49 9.64
CA GLY A 735 -12.98 29.64 9.69
C GLY A 735 -12.18 28.33 9.75
N VAL A 736 -12.81 27.15 9.65
CA VAL A 736 -12.12 25.85 9.64
C VAL A 736 -11.45 25.61 8.29
N LYS A 737 -10.13 25.39 8.29
CA LYS A 737 -9.41 24.98 7.08
C LYS A 737 -9.64 23.50 6.79
N ILE A 738 -10.17 23.22 5.61
CA ILE A 738 -10.39 21.87 5.12
C ILE A 738 -9.70 21.72 3.77
N HIS A 739 -8.88 20.68 3.63
CA HIS A 739 -8.07 20.47 2.43
C HIS A 739 -8.55 19.30 1.57
N PRO A 740 -8.34 19.33 0.25
CA PRO A 740 -8.53 18.16 -0.60
C PRO A 740 -7.71 16.97 -0.08
N GLY A 741 -8.33 15.80 -0.04
CA GLY A 741 -7.78 14.57 0.54
C GLY A 741 -8.13 14.36 2.01
N GLN A 742 -8.60 15.38 2.73
CA GLN A 742 -8.98 15.25 4.13
C GLN A 742 -10.26 14.44 4.29
N THR A 743 -10.28 13.53 5.27
CA THR A 743 -11.52 12.88 5.71
C THR A 743 -12.14 13.70 6.83
N ILE A 744 -13.39 14.10 6.65
CA ILE A 744 -14.15 14.87 7.63
C ILE A 744 -15.19 13.99 8.32
N GLN A 745 -15.52 14.32 9.56
CA GLN A 745 -16.60 13.71 10.32
C GLN A 745 -17.75 14.71 10.43
N TYR A 746 -18.97 14.28 10.09
CA TYR A 746 -20.16 15.13 10.16
C TYR A 746 -21.36 14.37 10.75
N ILE A 747 -22.34 15.12 11.25
CA ILE A 747 -23.62 14.64 11.75
C ILE A 747 -24.73 15.29 10.94
N ILE A 748 -25.81 14.55 10.68
CA ILE A 748 -27.05 15.12 10.15
C ILE A 748 -27.88 15.62 11.33
N THR A 749 -28.04 16.94 11.44
CA THR A 749 -28.74 17.62 12.53
C THR A 749 -30.24 17.74 12.23
N ALA A 750 -31.05 17.96 13.27
CA ALA A 750 -32.48 18.18 13.08
C ALA A 750 -32.73 19.53 12.39
N GLY A 751 -33.67 19.58 11.44
CA GLY A 751 -34.00 20.79 10.69
C GLY A 751 -34.89 20.53 9.48
N SER A 752 -35.26 21.59 8.77
CA SER A 752 -35.98 21.54 7.49
C SER A 752 -34.99 21.51 6.30
N GLY A 753 -35.49 21.19 5.10
CA GLY A 753 -34.68 21.16 3.88
C GLY A 753 -34.06 19.80 3.58
N LYS A 754 -33.10 19.78 2.64
CA LYS A 754 -32.43 18.57 2.16
C LYS A 754 -31.44 18.04 3.20
N ILE A 755 -31.05 16.77 3.09
CA ILE A 755 -30.04 16.16 3.99
C ILE A 755 -28.73 16.96 4.02
N SER A 756 -28.33 17.54 2.88
CA SER A 756 -27.17 18.43 2.79
C SER A 756 -27.28 19.68 3.68
N ASP A 757 -28.47 20.27 3.73
CA ASP A 757 -28.75 21.51 4.47
C ASP A 757 -28.72 21.26 5.98
N LYS A 758 -28.95 20.00 6.38
CA LYS A 758 -28.88 19.52 7.76
C LYS A 758 -27.50 19.01 8.19
N ALA A 759 -26.53 18.94 7.28
CA ALA A 759 -25.23 18.40 7.62
C ALA A 759 -24.35 19.44 8.34
N GLU A 760 -23.72 19.04 9.44
CA GLU A 760 -22.76 19.86 10.19
C GLU A 760 -21.53 19.03 10.57
N LEU A 761 -20.36 19.67 10.60
CA LEU A 761 -19.14 19.02 11.11
C LEU A 761 -19.38 18.53 12.54
N PHE A 762 -18.82 17.37 12.90
CA PHE A 762 -19.06 16.71 14.19
C PHE A 762 -18.88 17.63 15.41
N GLU A 763 -17.86 18.50 15.36
CA GLU A 763 -17.53 19.46 16.42
C GLU A 763 -18.61 20.54 16.62
N PHE A 764 -19.30 20.93 15.54
CA PHE A 764 -20.35 21.97 15.58
C PHE A 764 -21.76 21.43 15.81
N ALA A 765 -21.97 20.13 15.60
CA ALA A 765 -23.27 19.51 15.72
C ALA A 765 -23.74 19.46 17.19
N LYS A 766 -24.85 20.14 17.49
CA LYS A 766 -25.48 20.17 18.82
C LYS A 766 -26.54 19.08 19.02
N THR A 767 -27.19 18.66 17.94
CA THR A 767 -28.26 17.66 17.94
C THR A 767 -28.16 16.79 16.68
N TYR A 768 -29.04 15.81 16.53
CA TYR A 768 -29.10 14.93 15.36
C TYR A 768 -30.54 14.73 14.87
N ASP A 769 -30.72 14.36 13.61
CA ASP A 769 -32.03 14.00 13.01
C ASP A 769 -32.30 12.51 13.23
N SER A 770 -33.19 12.16 14.18
CA SER A 770 -33.47 10.76 14.53
C SER A 770 -34.07 9.98 13.36
N ASP A 771 -34.90 10.63 12.54
CA ASP A 771 -35.55 9.98 11.41
C ASP A 771 -34.55 9.71 10.29
N TYR A 772 -33.58 10.60 10.08
CA TYR A 772 -32.47 10.33 9.18
C TYR A 772 -31.70 9.07 9.60
N TYR A 773 -31.23 9.01 10.85
CA TYR A 773 -30.44 7.86 11.32
C TYR A 773 -31.28 6.58 11.35
N LEU A 774 -32.55 6.64 11.73
CA LEU A 774 -33.44 5.49 11.71
C LEU A 774 -33.57 4.91 10.29
N ASN A 775 -33.93 5.74 9.33
CA ASN A 775 -34.30 5.30 7.98
C ASN A 775 -33.12 5.08 7.04
N ASN A 776 -31.99 5.77 7.26
CA ASN A 776 -30.82 5.73 6.38
C ASN A 776 -29.62 4.98 6.98
N GLN A 777 -29.64 4.65 8.27
CA GLN A 777 -28.52 4.00 8.96
C GLN A 777 -28.96 2.75 9.73
N ILE A 778 -29.91 2.85 10.66
CA ILE A 778 -30.27 1.70 11.51
C ILE A 778 -31.08 0.66 10.75
N LEU A 779 -32.25 1.02 10.22
CA LEU A 779 -33.11 0.05 9.52
C LEU A 779 -32.43 -0.59 8.30
N PRO A 780 -31.72 0.12 7.43
CA PRO A 780 -31.11 -0.53 6.26
C PRO A 780 -29.98 -1.52 6.61
N ALA A 781 -29.25 -1.29 7.71
CA ALA A 781 -28.21 -2.20 8.19
C ALA A 781 -28.80 -3.45 8.86
N SER A 782 -29.83 -3.28 9.67
CA SER A 782 -30.48 -4.35 10.43
C SER A 782 -31.42 -5.20 9.58
N MET A 783 -32.29 -4.57 8.78
CA MET A 783 -33.33 -5.27 8.04
C MET A 783 -32.79 -6.18 6.95
N ARG A 784 -31.59 -5.91 6.43
CA ARG A 784 -30.95 -6.81 5.46
C ARG A 784 -30.64 -8.19 6.05
N ILE A 785 -30.43 -8.26 7.37
CA ILE A 785 -30.18 -9.49 8.10
C ILE A 785 -31.52 -10.12 8.49
N LEU A 786 -32.38 -9.33 9.14
CA LEU A 786 -33.65 -9.82 9.69
C LEU A 786 -34.64 -10.25 8.61
N SER A 787 -34.62 -9.66 7.41
CA SER A 787 -35.49 -10.05 6.30
C SER A 787 -35.24 -11.49 5.84
N VAL A 788 -34.00 -11.97 5.95
CA VAL A 788 -33.65 -13.37 5.64
C VAL A 788 -34.33 -14.35 6.59
N LEU A 789 -34.69 -13.88 7.79
CA LEU A 789 -35.42 -14.65 8.80
C LEU A 789 -36.94 -14.41 8.74
N GLY A 790 -37.44 -13.79 7.66
CA GLY A 790 -38.85 -13.48 7.46
C GLY A 790 -39.39 -12.31 8.29
N ILE A 791 -38.52 -11.46 8.85
CA ILE A 791 -38.96 -10.29 9.62
C ILE A 791 -39.12 -9.08 8.71
N THR A 792 -40.28 -8.44 8.79
CA THR A 792 -40.63 -7.25 8.01
C THR A 792 -40.31 -5.97 8.79
N LYS A 793 -40.34 -4.83 8.09
CA LYS A 793 -40.18 -3.52 8.74
C LYS A 793 -41.34 -3.22 9.69
N ASP A 794 -42.54 -3.68 9.35
CA ASP A 794 -43.75 -3.43 10.15
C ASP A 794 -43.70 -4.17 11.49
N ASP A 795 -43.16 -5.39 11.51
CA ASP A 795 -42.90 -6.17 12.73
C ASP A 795 -41.98 -5.42 13.73
N ILE A 796 -41.07 -4.59 13.21
CA ILE A 796 -40.13 -3.79 14.00
C ILE A 796 -40.75 -2.46 14.44
N LEU A 797 -41.48 -1.78 13.55
CA LEU A 797 -42.02 -0.45 13.81
C LEU A 797 -43.35 -0.43 14.57
N ASN A 798 -43.93 -1.60 14.88
CA ASN A 798 -45.22 -1.75 15.57
C ASN A 798 -46.38 -0.98 14.88
N LYS A 799 -46.36 -0.87 13.55
CA LYS A 799 -47.59 -0.52 12.82
C LYS A 799 -48.43 -1.80 12.80
N GLY A 800 -49.53 -1.83 13.56
CA GLY A 800 -50.39 -3.01 13.69
C GLY A 800 -50.68 -3.64 12.32
N LYS A 801 -50.71 -4.98 12.25
CA LYS A 801 -51.10 -5.71 11.03
C LYS A 801 -52.39 -5.11 10.49
N GLN A 802 -52.30 -4.36 9.40
CA GLN A 802 -53.47 -4.12 8.57
C GLN A 802 -53.78 -5.49 7.97
N LYS A 803 -54.80 -6.17 8.52
CA LYS A 803 -55.34 -7.37 7.89
C LYS A 803 -55.71 -6.97 6.46
N GLY A 804 -54.99 -7.52 5.48
CA GLY A 804 -55.32 -7.34 4.08
C GLY A 804 -56.78 -7.77 3.88
N LEU A 805 -57.53 -6.94 3.19
CA LEU A 805 -58.93 -7.17 2.84
C LEU A 805 -59.03 -8.20 1.70
N PHE A 806 -58.42 -9.37 1.88
CA PHE A 806 -58.53 -10.54 1.00
C PHE A 806 -58.36 -11.80 1.85
N GLY A 807 -59.24 -11.94 2.83
CA GLY A 807 -59.61 -13.23 3.38
C GLY A 807 -61.06 -13.47 3.00
N TRP A 808 -61.32 -13.79 1.73
CA TRP A 808 -62.47 -14.57 1.24
C TRP A 808 -62.06 -15.14 -0.13
N ASN A 809 -62.22 -16.46 -0.24
CA ASN A 809 -61.90 -17.40 -1.34
C ASN A 809 -60.49 -17.99 -1.33
#